data_AF-A0A1I0P529-F1
#
_entry.id   AF-A0A1I0P529-F1
#
_cell.length_a   1.000
_cell.length_b   1.000
_cell.length_c   1.000
_cell.angle_alpha   90.00
_cell.angle_beta   90.00
_cell.angle_gamma   90.00
#
_symmetry.space_group_name_H-M   'P 1'
#
loop_
_entity.id
_entity.type
_entity.pdbx_description
1 polymer ?
#
loop_
_entity_poly.entity_id
_entity_poly.type
_entity_poly.pdbx_seq_one_letter_code
_entity_poly.pdbx_strand_id
1 'polypeptide(L)'
;MKNVKQLGGSIWGDIRRIDGVLHTRYVYHYVLLLIVAIIVFLFGQSFYTDKVYKNYQADDSVEFRIVRNMKYNMSFEAQDSSLSSFRLKVNSDRTRLSSSDKVHVVIYDSEDNKIYEDDTYLYNADRNYVKVDVDGLSLEKGEWYYIRFSFPEMARNSLLVLDTHKVNSFGEAIQYAQDVDENGDPLSLDMSIGFKNVANINYYYGTLNWFSLVLHLVLFGVALSLLFVKKLMASTVFRNFYRLIVLPVFIYLAAEVMNIEKERPLNFLYPLSRKTAFVVLTILLLLSALILLFHMITGKGTAASLIVGIPFLTLAFVNHTKLVMRGDSFMPWDLMSAGIAVKTGSTYYFHVTSNFIAGILMFIAIMLLIRLTDTPYIKFSSQRASMMAFSTASVLLILVSTVFNTKLLDRLNIYYEVNPPIQSYNENGTYMAFLMHLNNLGAKSGNSNSPETYNDMIYRYTGMASSMDLDSRVNGGSVRPNVICIMSEAYADLTEIRDFETSEPVMPYFDSLKDECMYGDIAVSIFGGGTCNTEFEFLTGYSMAYLLPGSSVYTFYVNNDIDALPSIYSDNGYRTVALHSFDGDWWDRREKYPLLGFDEFYTRDDFGPDAQYVRRYISDLETFHKITDIYDESEEPLFLFCVTMQNHADFADHYDNMAYDIHLTDLAPDDGSSYYYAENYLSLIRESDDALEYLIEYLRDSDEPTIVCFFGDHCPTLDPGFYEELLQTDLGGITLEESVPIYQTPYFIWANYDLSAGGTTIATTAGNHGLTSPNFLGQTVLDLSGIDSPDSRSCLRVLQQEIGAISSLGVFDSDGVLHTDTTYFDEDTQGALEDYATIQYGLIYLSGSDTAAVPAETNEEEES
;
A
#
# COMPACT_ATOMS: atom_id res chain seq x y z
N MET A 1 -23.84 37.55 30.27
CA MET A 1 -24.66 36.40 29.84
C MET A 1 -26.02 36.76 29.20
N LYS A 2 -26.81 37.74 29.68
CA LYS A 2 -28.08 38.13 29.01
C LYS A 2 -27.89 38.74 27.61
N ASN A 3 -26.88 39.59 27.41
CA ASN A 3 -26.62 40.22 26.11
C ASN A 3 -26.08 39.25 25.03
N VAL A 4 -25.34 38.20 25.42
CA VAL A 4 -24.85 37.15 24.49
C VAL A 4 -26.01 36.26 24.00
N LYS A 5 -26.97 35.94 24.89
CA LYS A 5 -28.20 35.23 24.49
C LYS A 5 -29.11 36.08 23.58
N GLN A 6 -29.12 37.41 23.76
CA GLN A 6 -29.92 38.34 22.96
C GLN A 6 -29.31 38.58 21.57
N LEU A 7 -27.98 38.72 21.47
CA LEU A 7 -27.26 38.80 20.19
C LEU A 7 -27.35 37.49 19.39
N GLY A 8 -27.17 36.33 20.06
CA GLY A 8 -27.36 35.03 19.41
C GLY A 8 -28.80 34.88 18.88
N GLY A 9 -29.81 35.28 19.66
CA GLY A 9 -31.22 35.23 19.24
C GLY A 9 -31.55 36.09 18.01
N SER A 10 -30.91 37.25 17.86
CA SER A 10 -31.03 38.13 16.67
C SER A 10 -30.42 37.46 15.44
N ILE A 11 -29.19 36.96 15.54
CA ILE A 11 -28.47 36.32 14.42
C ILE A 11 -29.19 35.06 13.94
N TRP A 12 -29.64 34.20 14.85
CA TRP A 12 -30.42 33.01 14.49
C TRP A 12 -31.79 33.34 13.89
N GLY A 13 -32.38 34.46 14.31
CA GLY A 13 -33.61 35.00 13.72
C GLY A 13 -33.40 35.45 12.27
N ASP A 14 -32.31 36.16 12.01
CA ASP A 14 -31.95 36.63 10.66
C ASP A 14 -31.59 35.47 9.73
N ILE A 15 -30.83 34.48 10.21
CA ILE A 15 -30.52 33.25 9.45
C ILE A 15 -31.80 32.51 9.06
N ARG A 16 -32.73 32.30 10.00
CA ARG A 16 -34.02 31.63 9.70
C ARG A 16 -34.87 32.41 8.71
N ARG A 17 -34.83 33.75 8.78
CA ARG A 17 -35.54 34.61 7.83
C ARG A 17 -34.95 34.46 6.42
N ILE A 18 -33.63 34.50 6.30
CA ILE A 18 -32.91 34.33 5.01
C ILE A 18 -33.18 32.93 4.45
N ASP A 19 -33.02 31.88 5.26
CA ASP A 19 -33.31 30.49 4.89
C ASP A 19 -34.75 30.30 4.37
N GLY A 20 -35.73 30.90 5.06
CA GLY A 20 -37.12 30.91 4.63
C GLY A 20 -37.35 31.60 3.27
N VAL A 21 -36.68 32.73 3.03
CA VAL A 21 -36.74 33.45 1.74
C VAL A 21 -36.11 32.63 0.62
N LEU A 22 -34.92 32.07 0.84
CA LEU A 22 -34.22 31.24 -0.14
C LEU A 22 -35.03 29.99 -0.51
N HIS A 23 -35.65 29.36 0.48
CA HIS A 23 -36.53 28.21 0.27
C HIS A 23 -37.81 28.58 -0.49
N THR A 24 -38.48 29.67 -0.11
CA THR A 24 -39.77 30.09 -0.72
C THR A 24 -39.58 30.54 -2.18
N ARG A 25 -38.43 31.14 -2.49
CA ARG A 25 -38.10 31.60 -3.85
C ARG A 25 -37.39 30.53 -4.71
N TYR A 26 -37.35 29.27 -4.27
CA TYR A 26 -36.70 28.17 -4.98
C TYR A 26 -35.19 28.34 -5.23
N VAL A 27 -34.52 29.27 -4.54
CA VAL A 27 -33.10 29.56 -4.76
C VAL A 27 -32.25 28.32 -4.52
N TYR A 28 -32.50 27.59 -3.44
CA TYR A 28 -31.81 26.31 -3.17
C TYR A 28 -31.97 25.27 -4.28
N HIS A 29 -33.11 25.25 -4.97
CA HIS A 29 -33.35 24.28 -6.04
C HIS A 29 -32.56 24.65 -7.30
N TYR A 30 -32.51 25.94 -7.64
CA TYR A 30 -31.73 26.42 -8.78
C TYR A 30 -30.22 26.28 -8.55
N VAL A 31 -29.75 26.55 -7.31
CA VAL A 31 -28.34 26.32 -6.94
C VAL A 31 -28.00 24.84 -7.03
N LEU A 32 -28.88 23.95 -6.55
CA LEU A 32 -28.68 22.51 -6.66
C LEU A 32 -28.61 22.04 -8.13
N LEU A 33 -29.49 22.54 -9.00
CA LEU A 33 -29.43 22.25 -10.44
C LEU A 33 -28.13 22.74 -11.08
N LEU A 34 -27.66 23.94 -10.72
CA LEU A 34 -26.41 24.50 -11.22
C LEU A 34 -25.21 23.65 -10.79
N ILE A 35 -25.14 23.27 -9.51
CA ILE A 35 -24.07 22.41 -8.99
C ILE A 35 -24.04 21.08 -9.73
N VAL A 36 -25.19 20.41 -9.88
CA VAL A 36 -25.25 19.13 -10.59
C VAL A 36 -24.90 19.29 -12.07
N ALA A 37 -25.27 20.39 -12.72
CA ALA A 37 -24.87 20.66 -14.10
C ALA A 37 -23.35 20.84 -14.23
N ILE A 38 -22.70 21.53 -13.29
CA ILE A 38 -21.23 21.67 -13.24
C ILE A 38 -20.59 20.29 -13.04
N ILE A 39 -21.11 19.47 -12.12
CA ILE A 39 -20.62 18.10 -11.87
C ILE A 39 -20.71 17.26 -13.16
N VAL A 40 -21.85 17.27 -13.85
CA VAL A 40 -22.03 16.54 -15.12
C VAL A 40 -21.07 17.04 -16.20
N PHE A 41 -20.80 18.34 -16.26
CA PHE A 41 -19.81 18.91 -17.17
C PHE A 41 -18.38 18.45 -16.86
N LEU A 42 -17.99 18.45 -15.59
CA LEU A 42 -16.69 17.92 -15.14
C LEU A 42 -16.54 16.43 -15.49
N PHE A 43 -17.64 15.69 -15.60
CA PHE A 43 -17.67 14.27 -15.99
C PHE A 43 -17.99 14.00 -17.46
N GLY A 44 -17.73 14.96 -18.35
CA GLY A 44 -17.96 14.79 -19.79
C GLY A 44 -17.39 13.47 -20.34
N GLN A 45 -16.17 13.08 -19.91
CA GLN A 45 -15.49 11.85 -20.33
C GLN A 45 -16.14 10.57 -19.80
N SER A 46 -16.86 10.63 -18.67
CA SER A 46 -17.51 9.45 -18.08
C SER A 46 -18.67 8.91 -18.90
N PHE A 47 -19.21 9.69 -19.84
CA PHE A 47 -20.33 9.27 -20.70
C PHE A 47 -19.89 8.63 -22.01
N TYR A 48 -18.59 8.55 -22.27
CA TYR A 48 -18.10 7.89 -23.46
C TYR A 48 -18.03 6.38 -23.24
N THR A 49 -18.42 5.63 -24.26
CA THR A 49 -18.12 4.21 -24.40
C THR A 49 -17.46 3.95 -25.72
N ASP A 50 -16.68 2.89 -25.74
CA ASP A 50 -15.90 2.61 -26.92
C ASP A 50 -16.68 1.71 -27.89
N LYS A 51 -16.87 2.18 -29.12
CA LYS A 51 -17.38 1.36 -30.23
C LYS A 51 -16.23 0.61 -30.86
N VAL A 52 -16.37 -0.71 -30.92
CA VAL A 52 -15.28 -1.59 -31.35
C VAL A 52 -15.46 -2.02 -32.80
N TYR A 53 -14.52 -1.63 -33.67
CA TYR A 53 -14.40 -2.17 -35.03
C TYR A 53 -13.26 -3.16 -35.09
N LYS A 54 -13.50 -4.26 -35.79
CA LYS A 54 -12.65 -5.44 -35.75
C LYS A 54 -12.19 -5.81 -37.15
N ASN A 55 -10.93 -6.18 -37.33
CA ASN A 55 -10.42 -6.64 -38.64
C ASN A 55 -10.10 -8.15 -38.72
N TYR A 56 -10.62 -9.00 -37.81
CA TYR A 56 -10.30 -10.44 -37.79
C TYR A 56 -10.95 -11.26 -38.91
N GLN A 57 -10.23 -12.26 -39.43
CA GLN A 57 -10.80 -13.45 -40.09
C GLN A 57 -10.41 -14.73 -39.34
N ALA A 58 -11.30 -15.74 -39.35
CA ALA A 58 -11.20 -16.93 -38.51
C ALA A 58 -10.21 -18.00 -39.00
N ASP A 59 -9.63 -17.84 -40.19
CA ASP A 59 -8.79 -18.86 -40.83
C ASP A 59 -7.28 -18.49 -40.78
N ASP A 60 -6.48 -19.48 -40.35
CA ASP A 60 -5.02 -19.52 -40.25
C ASP A 60 -4.37 -18.35 -39.49
N SER A 61 -4.40 -18.42 -38.15
CA SER A 61 -3.57 -17.59 -37.28
C SER A 61 -2.08 -17.89 -37.52
N VAL A 62 -1.41 -17.08 -38.32
CA VAL A 62 0.05 -17.10 -38.37
C VAL A 62 0.56 -16.20 -37.25
N GLU A 63 1.47 -16.73 -36.45
CA GLU A 63 2.08 -15.97 -35.35
C GLU A 63 3.14 -15.00 -35.90
N PHE A 64 3.01 -13.72 -35.58
CA PHE A 64 4.03 -12.73 -35.87
C PHE A 64 4.81 -12.39 -34.59
N ARG A 65 6.11 -12.67 -34.60
CA ARG A 65 7.01 -12.50 -33.46
C ARG A 65 7.69 -11.14 -33.55
N ILE A 66 7.56 -10.34 -32.49
CA ILE A 66 8.15 -9.03 -32.32
C ILE A 66 9.13 -9.10 -31.14
N VAL A 67 10.34 -8.60 -31.37
CA VAL A 67 11.42 -8.50 -30.38
C VAL A 67 11.95 -7.07 -30.37
N ARG A 68 12.83 -6.76 -29.42
CA ARG A 68 13.44 -5.43 -29.25
C ARG A 68 13.96 -4.82 -30.56
N ASN A 69 13.75 -3.52 -30.71
CA ASN A 69 14.13 -2.66 -31.84
C ASN A 69 13.47 -3.02 -33.19
N MET A 70 12.48 -3.92 -33.20
CA MET A 70 11.68 -4.13 -34.40
C MET A 70 10.75 -2.94 -34.66
N LYS A 71 10.41 -2.75 -35.94
CA LYS A 71 9.37 -1.82 -36.37
C LYS A 71 8.31 -2.59 -37.11
N TYR A 72 7.05 -2.33 -36.77
CA TYR A 72 5.89 -2.90 -37.44
C TYR A 72 4.99 -1.78 -37.92
N ASN A 73 4.57 -1.88 -39.18
CA ASN A 73 3.88 -0.82 -39.88
C ASN A 73 2.57 -1.34 -40.43
N MET A 74 1.50 -0.57 -40.23
CA MET A 74 0.19 -0.92 -40.75
C MET A 74 -0.61 0.32 -41.10
N SER A 75 -1.63 0.13 -41.93
CA SER A 75 -2.58 1.16 -42.28
C SER A 75 -3.99 0.74 -41.89
N PHE A 76 -4.86 1.71 -41.64
CA PHE A 76 -6.27 1.48 -41.39
C PHE A 76 -7.11 2.62 -41.93
N GLU A 77 -8.32 2.28 -42.40
CA GLU A 77 -9.34 3.26 -42.75
C GLU A 77 -10.11 3.66 -41.49
N ALA A 78 -10.18 4.96 -41.18
CA ALA A 78 -10.90 5.46 -40.03
C ALA A 78 -12.40 5.16 -40.14
N GLN A 79 -12.90 4.33 -39.22
CA GLN A 79 -14.31 3.91 -39.22
C GLN A 79 -15.23 4.93 -38.53
N ASP A 80 -14.64 5.84 -37.75
CA ASP A 80 -15.30 6.92 -37.05
C ASP A 80 -14.32 8.09 -36.83
N SER A 81 -14.83 9.21 -36.32
CA SER A 81 -14.07 10.47 -36.26
C SER A 81 -13.25 10.69 -34.98
N SER A 82 -13.36 9.82 -33.99
CA SER A 82 -12.61 9.92 -32.73
C SER A 82 -12.16 8.55 -32.25
N LEU A 83 -10.88 8.24 -32.48
CA LEU A 83 -10.26 7.01 -31.99
C LEU A 83 -9.90 7.25 -30.52
N SER A 84 -10.38 6.40 -29.60
CA SER A 84 -10.03 6.49 -28.18
C SER A 84 -8.88 5.55 -27.84
N SER A 85 -8.90 4.35 -28.40
CA SER A 85 -7.80 3.40 -28.28
C SER A 85 -7.84 2.40 -29.44
N PHE A 86 -6.81 1.59 -29.57
CA PHE A 86 -6.90 0.38 -30.37
C PHE A 86 -6.18 -0.77 -29.67
N ARG A 87 -6.63 -2.00 -29.92
CA ARG A 87 -6.13 -3.19 -29.25
C ARG A 87 -5.63 -4.23 -30.23
N LEU A 88 -4.33 -4.47 -30.23
CA LEU A 88 -3.68 -5.53 -31.01
C LEU A 88 -3.86 -6.85 -30.28
N LYS A 89 -4.40 -7.87 -30.95
CA LYS A 89 -4.60 -9.19 -30.35
C LYS A 89 -3.28 -9.95 -30.26
N VAL A 90 -3.06 -10.50 -29.08
CA VAL A 90 -1.83 -11.18 -28.69
C VAL A 90 -2.14 -12.64 -28.42
N ASN A 91 -1.22 -13.52 -28.80
CA ASN A 91 -1.21 -14.91 -28.37
C ASN A 91 -0.58 -14.97 -26.97
N SER A 92 -1.44 -14.98 -25.94
CA SER A 92 -1.04 -14.97 -24.53
C SER A 92 -0.15 -16.15 -24.15
N ASP A 93 -0.39 -17.33 -24.72
CA ASP A 93 0.33 -18.56 -24.36
C ASP A 93 1.80 -18.55 -24.83
N ARG A 94 2.14 -17.66 -25.78
CA ARG A 94 3.47 -17.58 -26.40
C ARG A 94 4.15 -16.24 -26.24
N THR A 95 3.41 -15.24 -25.78
CA THR A 95 3.93 -13.91 -25.50
C THR A 95 4.61 -13.90 -24.15
N ARG A 96 5.80 -13.30 -24.09
CA ARG A 96 6.59 -13.10 -22.89
C ARG A 96 6.96 -11.63 -22.87
N LEU A 97 6.32 -10.83 -22.03
CA LEU A 97 6.57 -9.40 -21.95
C LEU A 97 6.99 -9.08 -20.52
N SER A 98 7.94 -8.17 -20.37
CA SER A 98 8.18 -7.48 -19.10
C SER A 98 7.15 -6.37 -18.94
N SER A 99 6.78 -6.10 -17.70
CA SER A 99 5.88 -5.03 -17.26
C SER A 99 6.35 -3.63 -17.70
N SER A 100 7.66 -3.42 -17.91
CA SER A 100 8.25 -2.21 -18.49
C SER A 100 8.31 -2.19 -20.03
N ASP A 101 7.93 -3.28 -20.72
CA ASP A 101 8.00 -3.32 -22.18
C ASP A 101 7.04 -2.28 -22.77
N LYS A 102 7.56 -1.29 -23.51
CA LYS A 102 6.71 -0.31 -24.20
C LYS A 102 6.76 -0.48 -25.71
N VAL A 103 5.66 -0.09 -26.34
CA VAL A 103 5.59 0.18 -27.77
C VAL A 103 5.48 1.66 -28.00
N HIS A 104 6.42 2.19 -28.76
CA HIS A 104 6.39 3.53 -29.28
C HIS A 104 5.49 3.59 -30.50
N VAL A 105 4.38 4.32 -30.40
CA VAL A 105 3.34 4.38 -31.42
C VAL A 105 3.34 5.76 -32.05
N VAL A 106 3.45 5.80 -33.38
CA VAL A 106 3.27 7.03 -34.14
C VAL A 106 2.19 6.84 -35.20
N ILE A 107 1.22 7.75 -35.24
CA ILE A 107 0.17 7.76 -36.28
C ILE A 107 0.40 8.92 -37.22
N TYR A 108 0.33 8.63 -38.52
CA TYR A 108 0.47 9.57 -39.62
C TYR A 108 -0.83 9.65 -40.42
N ASP A 109 -1.13 10.83 -40.95
CA ASP A 109 -2.19 11.03 -41.94
C ASP A 109 -1.74 10.63 -43.36
N SER A 110 -2.61 10.82 -44.35
CA SER A 110 -2.34 10.50 -45.76
C SER A 110 -1.31 11.42 -46.43
N GLU A 111 -0.90 12.50 -45.78
CA GLU A 111 0.14 13.44 -46.23
C GLU A 111 1.47 13.23 -45.50
N ASP A 112 1.62 12.12 -44.76
CA ASP A 112 2.78 11.79 -43.91
C ASP A 112 3.01 12.76 -42.73
N ASN A 113 2.01 13.54 -42.32
CA ASN A 113 2.11 14.36 -41.11
C ASN A 113 1.89 13.50 -39.87
N LYS A 114 2.74 13.68 -38.85
CA LYS A 114 2.57 13.04 -37.54
C LYS A 114 1.41 13.69 -36.78
N ILE A 115 0.37 12.92 -36.49
CA ILE A 115 -0.84 13.38 -35.80
C ILE A 115 -0.99 12.82 -34.38
N TYR A 116 -0.23 11.77 -34.04
CA TYR A 116 -0.21 11.16 -32.71
C TYR A 116 1.15 10.51 -32.45
N GLU A 117 1.62 10.61 -31.22
CA GLU A 117 2.84 9.97 -30.74
C GLU A 117 2.70 9.73 -29.24
N ASP A 118 2.90 8.50 -28.81
CA ASP A 118 2.86 8.12 -27.41
C ASP A 118 3.53 6.75 -27.20
N ASP A 119 3.95 6.51 -25.97
CA ASP A 119 4.53 5.24 -25.52
C ASP A 119 3.51 4.47 -24.70
N THR A 120 3.24 3.23 -25.10
CA THR A 120 2.25 2.39 -24.41
C THR A 120 2.91 1.12 -23.88
N TYR A 121 2.73 0.86 -22.58
CA TYR A 121 3.10 -0.42 -21.99
C TYR A 121 2.39 -1.60 -22.65
N LEU A 122 3.16 -2.64 -22.96
CA LEU A 122 2.75 -3.85 -23.66
C LEU A 122 2.22 -4.91 -22.70
N TYR A 123 2.69 -4.93 -21.45
CA TYR A 123 2.39 -5.97 -20.49
C TYR A 123 1.07 -5.75 -19.75
N ASN A 124 0.29 -6.83 -19.69
CA ASN A 124 -0.87 -6.93 -18.82
C ASN A 124 -1.20 -8.43 -18.66
N ALA A 125 -1.02 -8.98 -17.46
CA ALA A 125 -1.11 -10.42 -17.19
C ALA A 125 -2.48 -11.06 -17.56
N ASP A 126 -3.54 -10.26 -17.54
CA ASP A 126 -4.92 -10.75 -17.70
C ASP A 126 -5.54 -10.46 -19.09
N ARG A 127 -4.78 -9.87 -20.02
CA ARG A 127 -5.30 -9.42 -21.33
C ARG A 127 -4.58 -10.09 -22.49
N ASN A 128 -5.35 -10.72 -23.37
CA ASN A 128 -4.86 -11.25 -24.65
C ASN A 128 -4.74 -10.17 -25.75
N TYR A 129 -4.39 -8.93 -25.36
CA TYR A 129 -4.22 -7.82 -26.28
C TYR A 129 -3.31 -6.72 -25.70
N VAL A 130 -2.61 -5.99 -26.57
CA VAL A 130 -1.97 -4.70 -26.26
C VAL A 130 -2.98 -3.60 -26.52
N LYS A 131 -3.24 -2.70 -25.57
CA LYS A 131 -4.13 -1.54 -25.74
C LYS A 131 -3.30 -0.28 -25.85
N VAL A 132 -3.40 0.42 -26.97
CA VAL A 132 -2.84 1.76 -27.15
C VAL A 132 -3.98 2.75 -26.96
N ASP A 133 -3.95 3.54 -25.90
CA ASP A 133 -4.83 4.69 -25.73
C ASP A 133 -4.31 5.84 -26.59
N VAL A 134 -5.22 6.59 -27.21
CA VAL A 134 -4.89 7.73 -28.08
C VAL A 134 -5.74 8.97 -27.77
N ASP A 135 -6.35 8.98 -26.58
CA ASP A 135 -7.07 10.12 -25.99
C ASP A 135 -8.06 10.87 -26.88
N GLY A 136 -8.78 10.13 -27.72
CA GLY A 136 -9.84 10.70 -28.54
C GLY A 136 -9.33 11.39 -29.81
N LEU A 137 -8.17 10.99 -30.32
CA LEU A 137 -7.57 11.43 -31.58
C LEU A 137 -8.62 11.65 -32.68
N SER A 138 -8.65 12.88 -33.20
CA SER A 138 -9.59 13.29 -34.24
C SER A 138 -9.14 12.76 -35.61
N LEU A 139 -10.02 11.99 -36.25
CA LEU A 139 -9.79 11.39 -37.56
C LEU A 139 -10.90 11.80 -38.54
N GLU A 140 -10.58 11.81 -39.82
CA GLU A 140 -11.55 11.95 -40.90
C GLU A 140 -12.08 10.58 -41.29
N LYS A 141 -13.38 10.36 -41.10
CA LYS A 141 -14.01 9.07 -41.39
C LYS A 141 -13.90 8.73 -42.88
N GLY A 142 -13.37 7.55 -43.18
CA GLY A 142 -13.15 7.07 -44.55
C GLY A 142 -11.75 7.38 -45.09
N GLU A 143 -10.97 8.22 -44.39
CA GLU A 143 -9.57 8.45 -44.74
C GLU A 143 -8.66 7.35 -44.17
N TRP A 144 -7.53 7.15 -44.84
CA TRP A 144 -6.52 6.16 -44.46
C TRP A 144 -5.44 6.80 -43.59
N TYR A 145 -5.12 6.10 -42.51
CA TYR A 145 -4.07 6.47 -41.57
C TYR A 145 -3.03 5.37 -41.50
N TYR A 146 -1.80 5.77 -41.18
CA TYR A 146 -0.67 4.87 -41.05
C TYR A 146 -0.17 4.85 -39.60
N ILE A 147 -0.06 3.66 -39.02
CA ILE A 147 0.49 3.45 -37.69
C ILE A 147 1.86 2.79 -37.80
N ARG A 148 2.84 3.42 -37.16
CA ARG A 148 4.17 2.88 -36.94
C ARG A 148 4.31 2.47 -35.48
N PHE A 149 4.48 1.18 -35.26
CA PHE A 149 4.90 0.62 -33.99
C PHE A 149 6.41 0.45 -34.03
N SER A 150 7.09 1.01 -33.04
CA SER A 150 8.50 0.75 -32.79
C SER A 150 8.61 0.15 -31.39
N PHE A 151 9.50 -0.82 -31.23
CA PHE A 151 9.66 -1.54 -29.97
C PHE A 151 11.05 -1.27 -29.36
N PRO A 152 11.45 0.00 -29.14
CA PRO A 152 12.80 0.31 -28.66
C PRO A 152 13.02 -0.17 -27.21
N GLU A 153 11.95 -0.10 -26.41
CA GLU A 153 11.88 -0.38 -24.98
C GLU A 153 11.24 -1.75 -24.73
N MET A 154 11.71 -2.81 -25.41
CA MET A 154 11.42 -4.19 -25.00
C MET A 154 12.66 -4.79 -24.33
N ALA A 155 12.48 -5.54 -23.24
CA ALA A 155 13.55 -6.27 -22.58
C ALA A 155 14.17 -7.32 -23.53
N ARG A 156 15.44 -7.70 -23.29
CA ARG A 156 16.20 -8.59 -24.20
C ARG A 156 15.55 -9.96 -24.41
N ASN A 157 14.82 -10.46 -23.40
CA ASN A 157 14.15 -11.77 -23.43
C ASN A 157 12.66 -11.67 -23.78
N SER A 158 12.15 -10.46 -23.99
CA SER A 158 10.76 -10.22 -24.34
C SER A 158 10.46 -10.63 -25.77
N LEU A 159 9.33 -11.30 -25.95
CA LEU A 159 8.78 -11.79 -27.19
C LEU A 159 7.30 -11.47 -27.23
N LEU A 160 6.92 -10.50 -28.05
CA LEU A 160 5.52 -10.21 -28.34
C LEU A 160 5.06 -11.09 -29.50
N VAL A 161 4.04 -11.91 -29.31
CA VAL A 161 3.45 -12.75 -30.37
C VAL A 161 2.07 -12.22 -30.73
N LEU A 162 1.96 -11.56 -31.88
CA LEU A 162 0.67 -11.08 -32.39
C LEU A 162 -0.07 -12.19 -33.13
N ASP A 163 -1.37 -12.29 -32.86
CA ASP A 163 -2.28 -13.02 -33.73
C ASP A 163 -2.42 -12.24 -35.05
N THR A 164 -2.21 -12.89 -36.19
CA THR A 164 -2.40 -12.28 -37.51
C THR A 164 -3.32 -13.12 -38.38
N HIS A 165 -3.92 -12.50 -39.40
CA HIS A 165 -4.58 -13.22 -40.48
C HIS A 165 -3.92 -12.86 -41.82
N LYS A 166 -4.01 -13.78 -42.80
CA LYS A 166 -3.47 -13.55 -44.14
C LYS A 166 -4.42 -12.72 -44.99
N VAL A 167 -3.92 -11.61 -45.50
CA VAL A 167 -4.59 -10.80 -46.52
C VAL A 167 -3.93 -11.08 -47.87
N ASN A 168 -4.77 -11.23 -48.89
CA ASN A 168 -4.33 -11.48 -50.25
C ASN A 168 -3.90 -10.16 -50.90
N SER A 169 -2.60 -9.96 -51.14
CA SER A 169 -2.10 -8.74 -51.79
C SER A 169 -2.34 -8.71 -53.31
N PHE A 170 -2.89 -9.77 -53.91
CA PHE A 170 -3.27 -9.82 -55.33
C PHE A 170 -4.50 -8.93 -55.65
N GLY A 171 -5.36 -8.62 -54.67
CA GLY A 171 -6.58 -7.83 -54.90
C GLY A 171 -6.36 -6.31 -54.93
N GLU A 172 -5.52 -5.79 -54.03
CA GLU A 172 -5.25 -4.35 -53.89
C GLU A 172 -4.15 -3.85 -54.83
N ALA A 173 -3.16 -4.69 -55.16
CA ALA A 173 -2.10 -4.34 -56.11
C ALA A 173 -2.62 -4.11 -57.55
N ILE A 174 -3.79 -4.66 -57.91
CA ILE A 174 -4.42 -4.46 -59.23
C ILE A 174 -5.08 -3.07 -59.35
N GLN A 175 -5.43 -2.44 -58.23
CA GLN A 175 -6.09 -1.14 -58.23
C GLN A 175 -5.11 0.03 -58.44
N TYR A 176 -3.85 -0.15 -58.03
CA TYR A 176 -2.79 0.87 -58.15
C TYR A 176 -1.90 0.71 -59.39
N ALA A 177 -1.97 -0.42 -60.10
CA ALA A 177 -1.14 -0.68 -61.28
C ALA A 177 -1.70 -0.08 -62.60
N GLN A 178 -2.79 0.69 -62.56
CA GLN A 178 -3.38 1.30 -63.76
C GLN A 178 -2.94 2.74 -64.04
N ASP A 179 -2.28 3.40 -63.09
CA ASP A 179 -1.69 4.71 -63.33
C ASP A 179 -0.27 4.54 -63.90
N VAL A 180 -0.16 4.79 -65.19
CA VAL A 180 1.10 4.92 -65.93
C VAL A 180 1.54 6.37 -65.90
N ASP A 181 2.81 6.63 -65.64
CA ASP A 181 3.36 7.98 -65.70
C ASP A 181 3.49 8.49 -67.15
N GLU A 182 3.83 9.77 -67.31
CA GLU A 182 3.91 10.47 -68.59
C GLU A 182 4.93 9.86 -69.58
N ASN A 183 5.80 8.95 -69.13
CA ASN A 183 6.79 8.27 -69.95
C ASN A 183 6.38 6.84 -70.35
N GLY A 184 5.20 6.37 -69.91
CA GLY A 184 4.65 5.07 -70.29
C GLY A 184 5.33 3.88 -69.60
N ASP A 185 6.10 4.13 -68.55
CA ASP A 185 6.65 3.07 -67.70
C ASP A 185 5.62 2.69 -66.61
N PRO A 186 5.38 1.39 -66.37
CA PRO A 186 4.53 0.98 -65.27
C PRO A 186 5.21 1.40 -63.95
N LEU A 187 4.48 2.11 -63.09
CA LEU A 187 4.92 2.43 -61.72
C LEU A 187 5.38 1.14 -61.04
N SER A 188 6.68 0.95 -60.90
CA SER A 188 7.24 -0.25 -60.30
C SER A 188 7.02 -0.19 -58.78
N LEU A 189 6.07 -0.96 -58.29
CA LEU A 189 5.91 -1.23 -56.87
C LEU A 189 7.06 -2.11 -56.40
N ASP A 190 7.91 -1.56 -55.53
CA ASP A 190 8.88 -2.31 -54.72
C ASP A 190 8.15 -3.01 -53.55
N MET A 191 7.15 -3.84 -53.87
CA MET A 191 6.43 -4.66 -52.90
C MET A 191 6.39 -6.11 -53.36
N SER A 192 6.81 -7.01 -52.47
CA SER A 192 6.79 -8.46 -52.70
C SER A 192 5.37 -8.97 -52.95
N ILE A 193 5.16 -9.64 -54.08
CA ILE A 193 3.90 -10.23 -54.52
C ILE A 193 3.58 -11.47 -53.63
N GLY A 194 2.41 -11.54 -52.96
CA GLY A 194 2.03 -12.71 -52.15
C GLY A 194 0.83 -12.55 -51.20
N PHE A 195 0.89 -13.23 -50.05
CA PHE A 195 -0.03 -13.01 -48.92
C PHE A 195 0.70 -12.21 -47.84
N LYS A 196 0.06 -11.17 -47.29
CA LYS A 196 0.60 -10.37 -46.17
C LYS A 196 -0.12 -10.75 -44.88
N ASN A 197 0.64 -10.99 -43.81
CA ASN A 197 0.07 -11.18 -42.48
C ASN A 197 -0.25 -9.82 -41.86
N VAL A 198 -1.49 -9.61 -41.45
CA VAL A 198 -1.95 -8.37 -40.82
C VAL A 198 -2.39 -8.67 -39.39
N ALA A 199 -1.89 -7.86 -38.44
CA ALA A 199 -2.27 -7.96 -37.04
C ALA A 199 -3.78 -7.82 -36.87
N ASN A 200 -4.31 -8.72 -36.05
CA ASN A 200 -5.69 -8.73 -35.63
C ASN A 200 -5.92 -7.63 -34.59
N ILE A 201 -6.70 -6.61 -34.90
CA ILE A 201 -6.88 -5.39 -34.11
C ILE A 201 -8.35 -5.04 -33.92
N ASN A 202 -8.63 -4.50 -32.73
CA ASN A 202 -9.88 -3.87 -32.36
C ASN A 202 -9.65 -2.36 -32.27
N TYR A 203 -10.31 -1.55 -33.09
CA TYR A 203 -10.30 -0.09 -32.95
C TYR A 203 -11.45 0.35 -32.08
N TYR A 204 -11.15 1.05 -31.00
CA TYR A 204 -12.09 1.58 -30.03
C TYR A 204 -12.26 3.05 -30.34
N TYR A 205 -13.44 3.41 -30.83
CA TYR A 205 -13.76 4.81 -31.08
C TYR A 205 -14.54 5.32 -29.88
N GLY A 206 -14.06 6.42 -29.30
CA GLY A 206 -14.68 7.10 -28.18
C GLY A 206 -16.01 7.67 -28.66
N THR A 207 -17.08 6.90 -28.47
CA THR A 207 -18.40 7.33 -28.87
C THR A 207 -19.17 7.75 -27.64
N LEU A 208 -19.82 8.90 -27.72
CA LEU A 208 -20.71 9.32 -26.66
C LEU A 208 -21.80 8.25 -26.48
N ASN A 209 -21.84 7.62 -25.31
CA ASN A 209 -22.88 6.68 -24.98
C ASN A 209 -24.14 7.47 -24.64
N TRP A 210 -24.90 7.79 -25.68
CA TRP A 210 -26.16 8.50 -25.54
C TRP A 210 -27.11 7.80 -24.57
N PHE A 211 -27.09 6.46 -24.49
CA PHE A 211 -27.92 5.75 -23.55
C PHE A 211 -27.47 5.99 -22.10
N SER A 212 -26.18 5.85 -21.79
CA SER A 212 -25.65 6.15 -20.45
C SER A 212 -25.86 7.62 -20.07
N LEU A 213 -25.53 8.55 -20.97
CA LEU A 213 -25.74 9.98 -20.76
C LEU A 213 -27.21 10.29 -20.50
N VAL A 214 -28.12 9.83 -21.36
CA VAL A 214 -29.56 10.07 -21.20
C VAL A 214 -30.08 9.40 -19.95
N LEU A 215 -29.64 8.17 -19.63
CA LEU A 215 -30.05 7.47 -18.42
C LEU A 215 -29.69 8.26 -17.16
N HIS A 216 -28.46 8.75 -17.07
CA HIS A 216 -28.00 9.54 -15.93
C HIS A 216 -28.67 10.92 -15.90
N LEU A 217 -28.78 11.62 -17.03
CA LEU A 217 -29.49 12.90 -17.12
C LEU A 217 -30.96 12.77 -16.73
N VAL A 218 -31.62 11.68 -17.12
CA VAL A 218 -33.00 11.37 -16.73
C VAL A 218 -33.05 11.00 -15.25
N LEU A 219 -32.14 10.18 -14.75
CA LEU A 219 -32.11 9.76 -13.34
C LEU A 219 -31.91 10.97 -12.41
N PHE A 220 -30.90 11.80 -12.67
CA PHE A 220 -30.67 13.03 -11.91
C PHE A 220 -31.76 14.06 -12.15
N GLY A 221 -32.21 14.24 -13.40
CA GLY A 221 -33.28 15.17 -13.74
C GLY A 221 -34.60 14.83 -13.06
N VAL A 222 -34.98 13.55 -13.03
CA VAL A 222 -36.17 13.07 -12.31
C VAL A 222 -35.99 13.25 -10.82
N ALA A 223 -34.86 12.82 -10.24
CA ALA A 223 -34.58 13.01 -8.81
C ALA A 223 -34.75 14.49 -8.40
N LEU A 224 -34.11 15.43 -9.11
CA LEU A 224 -34.14 16.84 -8.77
C LEU A 224 -35.48 17.52 -9.08
N SER A 225 -36.15 17.16 -10.19
CA SER A 225 -37.42 17.77 -10.59
C SER A 225 -38.55 17.49 -9.60
N LEU A 226 -38.53 16.33 -8.94
CA LEU A 226 -39.52 15.98 -7.91
C LEU A 226 -39.53 16.96 -6.73
N LEU A 227 -38.39 17.62 -6.44
CA LEU A 227 -38.29 18.62 -5.38
C LEU A 227 -39.08 19.91 -5.70
N PHE A 228 -39.31 20.22 -6.98
CA PHE A 228 -40.09 21.39 -7.38
C PHE A 228 -41.60 21.20 -7.17
N VAL A 229 -42.06 19.96 -7.03
CA VAL A 229 -43.48 19.63 -6.91
C VAL A 229 -43.96 19.87 -5.47
N LYS A 230 -44.50 21.06 -5.20
CA LYS A 230 -44.98 21.47 -3.86
C LYS A 230 -45.90 20.43 -3.19
N LYS A 231 -46.77 19.78 -3.96
CA LYS A 231 -47.72 18.78 -3.44
C LYS A 231 -47.00 17.53 -2.91
N LEU A 232 -45.95 17.07 -3.58
CA LEU A 232 -45.12 15.96 -3.12
C LEU A 232 -44.30 16.37 -1.91
N MET A 233 -43.64 17.54 -1.98
CA MET A 233 -42.81 18.06 -0.90
C MET A 233 -43.60 18.48 0.35
N ALA A 234 -44.92 18.62 0.28
CA ALA A 234 -45.78 18.79 1.45
C ALA A 234 -45.96 17.48 2.24
N SER A 235 -45.80 16.32 1.59
CA SER A 235 -45.95 15.01 2.21
C SER A 235 -44.68 14.59 2.95
N THR A 236 -44.78 14.39 4.26
CA THR A 236 -43.69 13.85 5.08
C THR A 236 -43.28 12.44 4.64
N VAL A 237 -44.24 11.62 4.19
CA VAL A 237 -43.98 10.26 3.68
C VAL A 237 -43.10 10.34 2.43
N PHE A 238 -43.41 11.25 1.52
CA PHE A 238 -42.64 11.42 0.29
C PHE A 238 -41.21 11.91 0.59
N ARG A 239 -41.04 12.92 1.44
CA ARG A 239 -39.71 13.43 1.81
C ARG A 239 -38.84 12.35 2.46
N ASN A 240 -39.43 11.49 3.30
CA ASN A 240 -38.72 10.37 3.90
C ASN A 240 -38.38 9.29 2.87
N PHE A 241 -39.31 8.92 1.99
CA PHE A 241 -39.05 8.00 0.88
C PHE A 241 -37.91 8.52 -0.02
N TYR A 242 -37.96 9.81 -0.36
CA TYR A 242 -36.93 10.47 -1.16
C TYR A 242 -35.55 10.36 -0.51
N ARG A 243 -35.45 10.60 0.82
CA ARG A 243 -34.21 10.41 1.57
C ARG A 243 -33.73 8.97 1.61
N LEU A 244 -34.64 8.00 1.69
CA LEU A 244 -34.24 6.59 1.77
C LEU A 244 -33.78 6.03 0.43
N ILE A 245 -34.09 6.67 -0.69
CA ILE A 245 -33.76 6.17 -2.03
C ILE A 245 -32.72 7.05 -2.71
N VAL A 246 -32.97 8.36 -2.80
CA VAL A 246 -32.13 9.27 -3.58
C VAL A 246 -30.88 9.67 -2.81
N LEU A 247 -30.98 9.91 -1.49
CA LEU A 247 -29.83 10.39 -0.73
C LEU A 247 -28.69 9.36 -0.64
N PRO A 248 -28.92 8.06 -0.38
CA PRO A 248 -27.90 7.01 -0.48
C PRO A 248 -27.16 7.00 -1.81
N VAL A 249 -27.86 7.19 -2.94
CA VAL A 249 -27.24 7.21 -4.27
C VAL A 249 -26.26 8.38 -4.40
N PHE A 250 -26.62 9.57 -3.91
CA PHE A 250 -25.70 10.71 -3.92
C PHE A 250 -24.52 10.55 -2.96
N ILE A 251 -24.72 9.99 -1.76
CA ILE A 251 -23.63 9.69 -0.80
C ILE A 251 -22.67 8.65 -1.38
N TYR A 252 -23.22 7.61 -2.00
CA TYR A 252 -22.44 6.57 -2.68
C TYR A 252 -21.61 7.18 -3.83
N LEU A 253 -22.27 7.94 -4.70
CA LEU A 253 -21.59 8.58 -5.82
C LEU A 253 -20.51 9.57 -5.39
N ALA A 254 -20.73 10.33 -4.30
CA ALA A 254 -19.70 11.22 -3.75
C ALA A 254 -18.41 10.47 -3.44
N ALA A 255 -18.53 9.30 -2.80
CA ALA A 255 -17.38 8.50 -2.45
C ALA A 255 -16.68 7.91 -3.67
N GLU A 256 -17.42 7.28 -4.57
CA GLU A 256 -16.81 6.61 -5.72
C GLU A 256 -16.19 7.59 -6.71
N VAL A 257 -16.75 8.79 -6.84
CA VAL A 257 -16.13 9.88 -7.59
C VAL A 257 -14.82 10.33 -6.97
N MET A 258 -14.75 10.41 -5.64
CA MET A 258 -13.56 10.90 -4.95
C MET A 258 -12.43 9.87 -4.94
N ASN A 259 -12.75 8.57 -4.88
CA ASN A 259 -11.80 7.55 -4.44
C ASN A 259 -11.42 6.49 -5.45
N ILE A 260 -12.12 6.38 -6.59
CA ILE A 260 -11.80 5.35 -7.58
C ILE A 260 -10.83 5.91 -8.63
N GLU A 261 -9.73 5.19 -8.89
CA GLU A 261 -8.79 5.41 -9.99
C GLU A 261 -9.36 4.99 -11.36
N LYS A 262 -10.62 5.31 -11.65
CA LYS A 262 -11.25 5.02 -12.95
C LYS A 262 -11.44 6.33 -13.69
N GLU A 263 -11.03 6.37 -14.95
CA GLU A 263 -11.29 7.49 -15.86
C GLU A 263 -12.79 7.76 -16.10
N ARG A 264 -13.66 6.76 -15.87
CA ARG A 264 -15.10 6.84 -16.15
C ARG A 264 -15.96 6.34 -14.96
N PRO A 265 -15.93 7.02 -13.78
CA PRO A 265 -16.58 6.56 -12.55
C PRO A 265 -18.10 6.38 -12.68
N LEU A 266 -18.79 7.16 -13.54
CA LEU A 266 -20.23 7.02 -13.75
C LEU A 266 -20.62 5.72 -14.47
N ASN A 267 -19.69 5.07 -15.17
CA ASN A 267 -19.95 3.75 -15.76
C ASN A 267 -20.15 2.66 -14.70
N PHE A 268 -19.74 2.90 -13.46
CA PHE A 268 -20.02 2.02 -12.32
C PHE A 268 -21.49 2.06 -11.86
N LEU A 269 -22.27 3.06 -12.25
CA LEU A 269 -23.74 3.07 -12.08
C LEU A 269 -24.49 2.42 -13.25
N TYR A 270 -23.78 2.13 -14.34
CA TYR A 270 -24.25 1.42 -15.53
C TYR A 270 -24.17 -0.13 -15.53
N PRO A 271 -23.60 -0.86 -14.54
CA PRO A 271 -23.15 -2.22 -14.78
C PRO A 271 -24.28 -3.24 -14.55
N LEU A 272 -24.70 -3.85 -15.66
CA LEU A 272 -25.59 -5.01 -15.71
C LEU A 272 -24.92 -6.32 -15.24
N SER A 273 -23.76 -6.24 -14.58
CA SER A 273 -23.06 -7.41 -14.03
C SER A 273 -23.66 -7.79 -12.68
N ARG A 274 -23.73 -9.10 -12.39
CA ARG A 274 -24.26 -9.59 -11.11
C ARG A 274 -23.41 -9.13 -9.92
N LYS A 275 -22.08 -9.11 -10.08
CA LYS A 275 -21.11 -8.63 -9.07
C LYS A 275 -21.40 -7.18 -8.69
N THR A 276 -21.41 -6.29 -9.68
CA THR A 276 -21.52 -4.86 -9.41
C THR A 276 -22.91 -4.46 -8.93
N ALA A 277 -23.96 -5.08 -9.48
CA ALA A 277 -25.31 -4.88 -8.96
C ALA A 277 -25.41 -5.28 -7.49
N PHE A 278 -24.81 -6.40 -7.10
CA PHE A 278 -24.80 -6.86 -5.70
C PHE A 278 -24.08 -5.88 -4.78
N VAL A 279 -22.87 -5.45 -5.15
CA VAL A 279 -22.05 -4.47 -4.39
C VAL A 279 -22.83 -3.17 -4.18
N VAL A 280 -23.30 -2.55 -5.26
CA VAL A 280 -24.03 -1.27 -5.21
C VAL A 280 -25.29 -1.39 -4.38
N LEU A 281 -26.12 -2.41 -4.66
CA LEU A 281 -27.39 -2.59 -3.94
C LEU A 281 -27.17 -2.86 -2.45
N THR A 282 -26.15 -3.63 -2.09
CA THR A 282 -25.82 -3.91 -0.68
C THR A 282 -25.50 -2.62 0.08
N ILE A 283 -24.65 -1.76 -0.49
CA ILE A 283 -24.28 -0.48 0.13
C ILE A 283 -25.44 0.52 0.16
N LEU A 284 -26.23 0.62 -0.92
CA LEU A 284 -27.41 1.48 -0.94
C LEU A 284 -28.43 1.03 0.11
N LEU A 285 -28.70 -0.29 0.21
CA LEU A 285 -29.60 -0.84 1.23
C LEU A 285 -29.08 -0.61 2.65
N LEU A 286 -27.77 -0.74 2.87
CA LEU A 286 -27.13 -0.44 4.15
C LEU A 286 -27.35 1.02 4.55
N LEU A 287 -27.02 1.96 3.66
CA LEU A 287 -27.22 3.40 3.90
C LEU A 287 -28.70 3.74 4.16
N SER A 288 -29.62 3.19 3.36
CA SER A 288 -31.06 3.36 3.56
C SER A 288 -31.53 2.82 4.91
N ALA A 289 -31.06 1.63 5.31
CA ALA A 289 -31.41 1.00 6.58
C ALA A 289 -30.87 1.81 7.77
N LEU A 290 -29.64 2.33 7.69
CA LEU A 290 -29.07 3.22 8.71
C LEU A 290 -29.85 4.53 8.82
N ILE A 291 -30.19 5.19 7.70
CA ILE A 291 -30.99 6.42 7.72
C ILE A 291 -32.35 6.15 8.35
N LEU A 292 -32.98 5.02 8.04
CA LEU A 292 -34.25 4.63 8.64
C LEU A 292 -34.10 4.42 10.15
N LEU A 293 -33.09 3.66 10.59
CA LEU A 293 -32.81 3.41 12.00
C LEU A 293 -32.65 4.72 12.79
N PHE A 294 -31.77 5.61 12.34
CA PHE A 294 -31.55 6.90 13.01
C PHE A 294 -32.75 7.83 12.88
N HIS A 295 -33.58 7.71 11.84
CA HIS A 295 -34.84 8.45 11.74
C HIS A 295 -35.81 8.04 12.85
N MET A 296 -35.85 6.75 13.17
CA MET A 296 -36.68 6.24 14.26
C MET A 296 -36.20 6.71 15.65
N ILE A 297 -34.87 6.78 15.85
CA ILE A 297 -34.27 7.25 17.11
C ILE A 297 -34.49 8.75 17.30
N THR A 298 -34.19 9.54 16.28
CA THR A 298 -34.19 11.03 16.37
C THR A 298 -35.58 11.64 16.18
N GLY A 299 -36.51 10.91 15.55
CA GLY A 299 -37.80 11.41 15.09
C GLY A 299 -37.71 12.51 14.02
N LYS A 300 -36.51 12.79 13.49
CA LYS A 300 -36.25 13.82 12.48
C LYS A 300 -35.38 13.26 11.36
N GLY A 301 -35.90 13.19 10.14
CA GLY A 301 -35.15 12.57 9.04
C GLY A 301 -33.94 13.38 8.62
N THR A 302 -33.94 14.68 8.87
CA THR A 302 -32.81 15.59 8.65
C THR A 302 -31.64 15.23 9.57
N ALA A 303 -31.92 15.00 10.86
CA ALA A 303 -30.89 14.60 11.81
C ALA A 303 -30.34 13.22 11.45
N ALA A 304 -31.22 12.26 11.11
CA ALA A 304 -30.80 10.93 10.68
C ALA A 304 -29.91 10.95 9.43
N SER A 305 -30.28 11.77 8.44
CA SER A 305 -29.52 11.93 7.20
C SER A 305 -28.13 12.52 7.44
N LEU A 306 -27.99 13.46 8.39
CA LEU A 306 -26.70 14.02 8.78
C LEU A 306 -25.86 13.03 9.58
N ILE A 307 -26.47 12.29 10.53
CA ILE A 307 -25.80 11.29 11.34
C ILE A 307 -25.20 10.17 10.47
N VAL A 308 -25.89 9.78 9.39
CA VAL A 308 -25.36 8.76 8.46
C VAL A 308 -24.47 9.38 7.39
N GLY A 309 -24.86 10.51 6.81
CA GLY A 309 -24.13 11.11 5.69
C GLY A 309 -22.75 11.63 6.07
N ILE A 310 -22.60 12.28 7.24
CA ILE A 310 -21.32 12.87 7.64
C ILE A 310 -20.22 11.80 7.77
N PRO A 311 -20.38 10.71 8.55
CA PRO A 311 -19.32 9.70 8.69
C PRO A 311 -18.90 9.05 7.36
N PHE A 312 -19.86 8.73 6.48
CA PHE A 312 -19.55 8.13 5.19
C PHE A 312 -18.83 9.11 4.25
N LEU A 313 -19.23 10.38 4.24
CA LEU A 313 -18.54 11.41 3.45
C LEU A 313 -17.15 11.73 4.02
N THR A 314 -17.00 11.73 5.35
CA THR A 314 -15.69 11.86 6.01
C THR A 314 -14.80 10.68 5.65
N LEU A 315 -15.31 9.45 5.71
CA LEU A 315 -14.57 8.24 5.32
C LEU A 315 -14.07 8.37 3.87
N ALA A 316 -14.94 8.78 2.95
CA ALA A 316 -14.57 9.02 1.56
C ALA A 316 -13.52 10.12 1.39
N PHE A 317 -13.60 11.20 2.17
CA PHE A 317 -12.63 12.29 2.14
C PHE A 317 -11.26 11.86 2.68
N VAL A 318 -11.24 11.16 3.81
CA VAL A 318 -10.01 10.66 4.43
C VAL A 318 -9.35 9.62 3.52
N ASN A 319 -10.12 8.71 2.92
CA ASN A 319 -9.62 7.76 1.95
C ASN A 319 -8.94 8.44 0.76
N HIS A 320 -9.57 9.46 0.17
CA HIS A 320 -8.98 10.20 -0.94
C HIS A 320 -7.67 10.87 -0.54
N THR A 321 -7.66 11.48 0.64
CA THR A 321 -6.48 12.15 1.18
C THR A 321 -5.33 11.15 1.40
N LYS A 322 -5.62 9.99 1.98
CA LYS A 322 -4.62 8.92 2.18
C LYS A 322 -4.09 8.37 0.86
N LEU A 323 -4.96 8.13 -0.13
CA LEU A 323 -4.57 7.67 -1.47
C LEU A 323 -3.61 8.66 -2.15
N VAL A 324 -3.90 9.96 -2.11
CA VAL A 324 -3.04 10.99 -2.72
C VAL A 324 -1.71 11.13 -1.98
N MET A 325 -1.70 10.97 -0.64
CA MET A 325 -0.49 11.17 0.17
C MET A 325 0.42 9.96 0.21
N ARG A 326 -0.13 8.73 0.14
CA ARG A 326 0.61 7.48 0.40
C ARG A 326 0.41 6.40 -0.66
N GLY A 327 -0.43 6.62 -1.67
CA GLY A 327 -0.81 5.58 -2.63
C GLY A 327 -1.67 4.46 -2.02
N ASP A 328 -2.11 4.59 -0.77
CA ASP A 328 -2.78 3.54 -0.01
C ASP A 328 -4.19 3.93 0.46
N SER A 329 -5.10 2.95 0.52
CA SER A 329 -6.51 3.14 0.90
C SER A 329 -6.69 3.25 2.40
N PHE A 330 -7.67 4.03 2.86
CA PHE A 330 -7.99 4.18 4.28
C PHE A 330 -8.68 2.93 4.81
N MET A 331 -8.07 2.33 5.83
CA MET A 331 -8.41 1.02 6.36
C MET A 331 -9.18 1.12 7.68
N PRO A 332 -9.93 0.08 8.09
CA PRO A 332 -10.63 0.12 9.37
C PRO A 332 -9.72 0.27 10.58
N TRP A 333 -8.50 -0.29 10.54
CA TRP A 333 -7.52 -0.10 11.59
C TRP A 333 -6.97 1.33 11.65
N ASP A 334 -7.03 2.11 10.57
CA ASP A 334 -6.65 3.53 10.61
C ASP A 334 -7.57 4.36 11.51
N LEU A 335 -8.81 3.91 11.78
CA LEU A 335 -9.69 4.56 12.76
C LEU A 335 -9.17 4.40 14.20
N MET A 336 -8.47 3.30 14.46
CA MET A 336 -7.88 3.03 15.78
C MET A 336 -6.58 3.82 15.98
N SER A 337 -5.86 4.13 14.90
CA SER A 337 -4.64 4.98 14.91
C SER A 337 -4.90 6.45 14.55
N ALA A 338 -6.16 6.88 14.35
CA ALA A 338 -6.52 8.22 13.85
C ALA A 338 -5.99 9.39 14.70
N GLY A 339 -5.64 9.16 15.97
CA GLY A 339 -4.97 10.15 16.82
C GLY A 339 -3.53 10.49 16.38
N ILE A 340 -2.87 9.58 15.66
CA ILE A 340 -1.47 9.68 15.21
C ILE A 340 -1.39 10.46 13.88
N ALA A 341 -2.36 10.29 12.98
CA ALA A 341 -2.44 10.97 11.68
C ALA A 341 -2.61 12.50 11.79
N VAL A 342 -3.22 12.99 12.88
CA VAL A 342 -3.39 14.44 13.15
C VAL A 342 -2.10 15.06 13.70
N LYS A 343 -1.24 14.26 14.36
CA LYS A 343 0.07 14.69 14.89
C LYS A 343 1.14 14.71 13.80
N THR A 344 1.00 13.86 12.77
CA THR A 344 1.79 13.84 11.54
C THR A 344 1.22 14.84 10.53
N GLY A 345 1.23 16.14 10.88
CA GLY A 345 1.00 17.22 9.92
C GLY A 345 2.10 17.21 8.88
N SER A 346 1.95 16.35 7.88
CA SER A 346 2.99 16.04 6.91
C SER A 346 2.84 16.93 5.68
N THR A 347 3.97 17.49 5.27
CA THR A 347 4.22 18.33 4.10
C THR A 347 4.07 17.54 2.79
N TYR A 348 2.96 16.86 2.58
CA TYR A 348 2.65 16.29 1.27
C TYR A 348 1.99 17.35 0.39
N TYR A 349 2.42 17.43 -0.88
CA TYR A 349 1.76 18.26 -1.88
C TYR A 349 0.38 17.67 -2.20
N PHE A 350 -0.67 18.29 -1.66
CA PHE A 350 -2.06 17.89 -1.95
C PHE A 350 -2.42 18.24 -3.40
N HIS A 351 -2.42 17.25 -4.29
CA HIS A 351 -2.84 17.43 -5.69
C HIS A 351 -4.37 17.44 -5.82
N VAL A 352 -4.92 18.58 -6.21
CA VAL A 352 -6.37 18.78 -6.38
C VAL A 352 -6.81 18.26 -7.75
N THR A 353 -7.41 17.07 -7.81
CA THR A 353 -7.97 16.51 -9.05
C THR A 353 -9.36 17.08 -9.39
N SER A 354 -9.77 17.01 -10.66
CA SER A 354 -11.13 17.39 -11.10
C SER A 354 -12.22 16.54 -10.41
N ASN A 355 -11.93 15.25 -10.19
CA ASN A 355 -12.76 14.31 -9.45
C ASN A 355 -12.93 14.72 -7.98
N PHE A 356 -11.86 15.18 -7.32
CA PHE A 356 -11.93 15.69 -5.95
C PHE A 356 -12.82 16.94 -5.86
N ILE A 357 -12.67 17.90 -6.78
CA ILE A 357 -13.53 19.09 -6.84
C ILE A 357 -15.00 18.68 -7.02
N ALA A 358 -15.28 17.73 -7.91
CA ALA A 358 -16.62 17.21 -8.11
C ALA A 358 -17.19 16.51 -6.86
N GLY A 359 -16.36 15.80 -6.09
CA GLY A 359 -16.70 15.24 -4.79
C GLY A 359 -17.12 16.29 -3.77
N ILE A 360 -16.36 17.39 -3.65
CA ILE A 360 -16.70 18.52 -2.77
C ILE A 360 -18.02 19.18 -3.21
N LEU A 361 -18.24 19.36 -4.52
CA LEU A 361 -19.51 19.86 -5.04
C LEU A 361 -20.67 18.90 -4.73
N MET A 362 -20.44 17.59 -4.77
CA MET A 362 -21.42 16.57 -4.38
C MET A 362 -21.79 16.68 -2.91
N PHE A 363 -20.82 16.94 -2.02
CA PHE A 363 -21.07 17.19 -0.60
C PHE A 363 -22.03 18.37 -0.39
N ILE A 364 -21.81 19.48 -1.11
CA ILE A 364 -22.71 20.66 -1.07
C ILE A 364 -24.11 20.29 -1.59
N ALA A 365 -24.18 19.53 -2.70
CA ALA A 365 -25.45 19.07 -3.24
C ALA A 365 -26.22 18.19 -2.25
N ILE A 366 -25.55 17.27 -1.55
CA ILE A 366 -26.13 16.42 -0.49
C ILE A 366 -26.68 17.29 0.65
N MET A 367 -25.94 18.30 1.11
CA MET A 367 -26.42 19.22 2.16
C MET A 367 -27.69 19.97 1.74
N LEU A 368 -27.75 20.43 0.48
CA LEU A 368 -28.95 21.06 -0.08
C LEU A 368 -30.13 20.07 -0.17
N LEU A 369 -29.88 18.82 -0.59
CA LEU A 369 -30.90 17.75 -0.64
C LEU A 369 -31.47 17.47 0.76
N ILE A 370 -30.61 17.36 1.78
CA ILE A 370 -31.02 17.15 3.18
C ILE A 370 -31.90 18.32 3.66
N ARG A 371 -31.50 19.57 3.35
CA ARG A 371 -32.24 20.78 3.73
C ARG A 371 -33.59 20.90 3.02
N LEU A 372 -33.65 20.61 1.73
CA LEU A 372 -34.89 20.68 0.93
C LEU A 372 -35.91 19.61 1.34
N THR A 373 -35.43 18.48 1.86
CA THR A 373 -36.29 17.39 2.34
C THR A 373 -36.64 17.51 3.82
N ASP A 374 -36.36 18.64 4.48
CA ASP A 374 -36.57 18.84 5.92
C ASP A 374 -37.97 18.43 6.39
N THR A 375 -38.03 17.73 7.52
CA THR A 375 -39.26 17.16 8.07
C THR A 375 -39.46 17.61 9.50
N PRO A 376 -40.71 17.91 9.90
CA PRO A 376 -41.04 18.13 11.30
C PRO A 376 -40.78 16.87 12.12
N TYR A 377 -40.62 17.04 13.43
CA TYR A 377 -40.47 15.92 14.36
C TYR A 377 -41.71 15.02 14.35
N ILE A 378 -41.51 13.71 14.21
CA ILE A 378 -42.56 12.70 14.24
C ILE A 378 -42.43 11.90 15.52
N LYS A 379 -43.50 11.89 16.33
CA LYS A 379 -43.58 11.06 17.53
C LYS A 379 -44.17 9.70 17.17
N PHE A 380 -43.38 8.63 17.28
CA PHE A 380 -43.87 7.26 17.13
C PHE A 380 -44.43 6.74 18.46
N SER A 381 -45.40 5.82 18.40
CA SER A 381 -45.77 5.04 19.59
C SER A 381 -44.66 4.06 19.92
N SER A 382 -44.39 3.84 21.22
CA SER A 382 -43.28 3.01 21.69
C SER A 382 -43.30 1.59 21.08
N GLN A 383 -44.48 0.99 20.92
CA GLN A 383 -44.63 -0.33 20.30
C GLN A 383 -44.28 -0.34 18.81
N ARG A 384 -44.77 0.62 18.01
CA ARG A 384 -44.47 0.68 16.57
C ARG A 384 -43.02 1.05 16.30
N ALA A 385 -42.46 1.94 17.12
CA ALA A 385 -41.05 2.29 17.06
C ALA A 385 -40.16 1.06 17.33
N SER A 386 -40.49 0.28 18.37
CA SER A 386 -39.73 -0.91 18.74
C SER A 386 -39.79 -2.01 17.68
N MET A 387 -40.98 -2.29 17.13
CA MET A 387 -41.14 -3.28 16.05
C MET A 387 -40.38 -2.88 14.78
N MET A 388 -40.45 -1.60 14.37
CA MET A 388 -39.74 -1.13 13.18
C MET A 388 -38.22 -1.07 13.41
N ALA A 389 -37.77 -0.71 14.61
CA ALA A 389 -36.36 -0.75 14.98
C ALA A 389 -35.82 -2.18 14.93
N PHE A 390 -36.56 -3.14 15.49
CA PHE A 390 -36.21 -4.57 15.42
C PHE A 390 -36.11 -5.05 13.97
N SER A 391 -37.12 -4.78 13.13
CA SER A 391 -37.07 -5.16 11.71
C SER A 391 -35.88 -4.54 10.97
N THR A 392 -35.57 -3.27 11.26
CA THR A 392 -34.44 -2.57 10.64
C THR A 392 -33.11 -3.17 11.11
N ALA A 393 -32.99 -3.49 12.40
CA ALA A 393 -31.81 -4.16 12.96
C ALA A 393 -31.63 -5.56 12.37
N SER A 394 -32.70 -6.33 12.17
CA SER A 394 -32.63 -7.63 11.50
C SER A 394 -32.17 -7.51 10.04
N VAL A 395 -32.61 -6.49 9.30
CA VAL A 395 -32.13 -6.23 7.93
C VAL A 395 -30.65 -5.86 7.95
N LEU A 396 -30.21 -5.00 8.87
CA LEU A 396 -28.79 -4.66 9.02
C LEU A 396 -27.96 -5.91 9.35
N LEU A 397 -28.44 -6.78 10.24
CA LEU A 397 -27.77 -8.04 10.57
C LEU A 397 -27.62 -8.93 9.34
N ILE A 398 -28.66 -9.07 8.52
CA ILE A 398 -28.60 -9.85 7.27
C ILE A 398 -27.60 -9.23 6.29
N LEU A 399 -27.59 -7.91 6.12
CA LEU A 399 -26.65 -7.22 5.23
C LEU A 399 -25.21 -7.41 5.71
N VAL A 400 -24.96 -7.24 7.01
CA VAL A 400 -23.66 -7.49 7.64
C VAL A 400 -23.24 -8.94 7.42
N SER A 401 -24.08 -9.93 7.77
CA SER A 401 -23.76 -11.35 7.55
C SER A 401 -23.54 -11.69 6.08
N THR A 402 -24.14 -10.95 5.15
CA THR A 402 -23.95 -11.11 3.71
C THR A 402 -22.59 -10.58 3.27
N VAL A 403 -22.16 -9.42 3.79
CA VAL A 403 -20.83 -8.84 3.54
C VAL A 403 -19.71 -9.72 4.10
N PHE A 404 -19.92 -10.34 5.27
CA PHE A 404 -18.90 -11.20 5.91
C PHE A 404 -18.93 -12.68 5.46
N ASN A 405 -19.74 -13.04 4.47
CA ASN A 405 -19.82 -14.42 3.99
C ASN A 405 -18.83 -14.68 2.84
N THR A 406 -17.61 -15.09 3.18
CA THR A 406 -16.52 -15.34 2.21
C THR A 406 -16.94 -16.25 1.06
N LYS A 407 -17.59 -17.38 1.35
CA LYS A 407 -18.09 -18.32 0.32
C LYS A 407 -19.10 -17.70 -0.66
N LEU A 408 -19.90 -16.74 -0.19
CA LEU A 408 -20.83 -16.01 -1.05
C LEU A 408 -20.09 -14.99 -1.92
N LEU A 409 -19.12 -14.28 -1.35
CA LEU A 409 -18.27 -13.34 -2.08
C LEU A 409 -17.49 -14.03 -3.19
N ASP A 410 -16.86 -15.18 -2.89
CA ASP A 410 -16.13 -16.00 -3.87
C ASP A 410 -17.03 -16.41 -5.05
N ARG A 411 -18.25 -16.87 -4.78
CA ARG A 411 -19.23 -17.23 -5.82
C ARG A 411 -19.65 -16.07 -6.71
N LEU A 412 -19.59 -14.85 -6.17
CA LEU A 412 -19.90 -13.62 -6.89
C LEU A 412 -18.66 -12.98 -7.52
N ASN A 413 -17.49 -13.62 -7.41
CA ASN A 413 -16.21 -13.14 -7.91
C ASN A 413 -15.81 -11.80 -7.26
N ILE A 414 -16.17 -11.61 -5.98
CA ILE A 414 -15.83 -10.46 -5.16
C ILE A 414 -14.59 -10.83 -4.36
N TYR A 415 -13.43 -10.39 -4.84
CA TYR A 415 -12.15 -10.65 -4.19
C TYR A 415 -11.84 -9.60 -3.13
N TYR A 416 -11.08 -10.02 -2.13
CA TYR A 416 -10.68 -9.23 -0.99
C TYR A 416 -9.15 -9.32 -0.87
N GLU A 417 -8.44 -8.41 -1.54
CA GLU A 417 -6.97 -8.32 -1.44
C GLU A 417 -6.59 -7.46 -0.24
N VAL A 418 -5.75 -7.99 0.65
CA VAL A 418 -5.30 -7.25 1.86
C VAL A 418 -4.11 -6.36 1.53
N ASN A 419 -3.26 -6.81 0.61
CA ASN A 419 -2.06 -6.10 0.20
C ASN A 419 -1.80 -6.29 -1.31
N PRO A 420 -1.86 -5.23 -2.13
CA PRO A 420 -2.21 -3.85 -1.79
C PRO A 420 -3.75 -3.67 -1.67
N PRO A 421 -4.26 -3.00 -0.64
CA PRO A 421 -5.71 -2.90 -0.40
C PRO A 421 -6.42 -2.04 -1.48
N ILE A 422 -5.68 -1.21 -2.21
CA ILE A 422 -6.23 -0.37 -3.29
C ILE A 422 -6.95 -1.18 -4.37
N GLN A 423 -6.51 -2.43 -4.62
CA GLN A 423 -7.16 -3.31 -5.59
C GLN A 423 -8.59 -3.66 -5.16
N SER A 424 -8.79 -3.97 -3.87
CA SER A 424 -10.12 -4.22 -3.28
C SER A 424 -11.04 -3.00 -3.44
N TYR A 425 -10.52 -1.79 -3.24
CA TYR A 425 -11.28 -0.53 -3.41
C TYR A 425 -11.65 -0.26 -4.87
N ASN A 426 -10.71 -0.50 -5.80
CA ASN A 426 -10.96 -0.31 -7.24
C ASN A 426 -11.99 -1.33 -7.78
N GLU A 427 -12.01 -2.56 -7.29
CA GLU A 427 -12.97 -3.57 -7.72
C GLU A 427 -14.35 -3.44 -7.08
N ASN A 428 -14.38 -3.23 -5.76
CA ASN A 428 -15.58 -3.35 -4.94
C ASN A 428 -16.17 -1.98 -4.56
N GLY A 429 -15.45 -0.89 -4.79
CA GLY A 429 -15.87 0.44 -4.38
C GLY A 429 -15.57 0.72 -2.92
N THR A 430 -15.49 2.01 -2.60
CA THR A 430 -14.92 2.55 -1.35
C THR A 430 -15.54 1.94 -0.10
N TYR A 431 -16.88 1.93 -0.02
CA TYR A 431 -17.56 1.51 1.20
C TYR A 431 -17.63 -0.01 1.33
N MET A 432 -17.76 -0.75 0.22
CA MET A 432 -17.80 -2.21 0.27
C MET A 432 -16.43 -2.76 0.69
N ALA A 433 -15.36 -2.25 0.09
CA ALA A 433 -14.00 -2.63 0.44
C ALA A 433 -13.74 -2.36 1.93
N PHE A 434 -13.98 -1.14 2.41
CA PHE A 434 -13.81 -0.79 3.83
C PHE A 434 -14.56 -1.75 4.78
N LEU A 435 -15.80 -2.11 4.45
CA LEU A 435 -16.57 -3.05 5.26
C LEU A 435 -16.02 -4.48 5.21
N MET A 436 -15.48 -4.93 4.08
CA MET A 436 -14.84 -6.24 3.98
C MET A 436 -13.56 -6.29 4.82
N HIS A 437 -12.79 -5.19 4.84
CA HIS A 437 -11.57 -5.10 5.66
C HIS A 437 -11.86 -5.12 7.17
N LEU A 438 -13.09 -4.84 7.63
CA LEU A 438 -13.47 -4.99 9.05
C LEU A 438 -13.33 -6.44 9.54
N ASN A 439 -13.30 -7.43 8.64
CA ASN A 439 -13.08 -8.84 9.00
C ASN A 439 -11.65 -9.10 9.53
N ASN A 440 -10.76 -8.12 9.37
CA ASN A 440 -9.33 -8.22 9.69
C ASN A 440 -8.97 -7.23 10.80
N LEU A 441 -9.86 -7.06 11.77
CA LEU A 441 -9.58 -6.24 12.97
C LEU A 441 -9.02 -7.08 14.14
N GLY A 442 -8.97 -8.40 14.03
CA GLY A 442 -8.40 -9.29 15.04
C GLY A 442 -7.10 -9.95 14.56
N ALA A 443 -6.11 -10.08 15.44
CA ALA A 443 -4.94 -10.92 15.17
C ALA A 443 -5.37 -12.37 14.95
N LYS A 444 -4.67 -13.06 14.06
CA LYS A 444 -4.92 -14.49 13.81
C LYS A 444 -4.20 -15.27 14.90
N SER A 445 -4.96 -16.02 15.69
CA SER A 445 -4.39 -17.11 16.47
C SER A 445 -4.07 -18.28 15.53
N GLY A 446 -3.10 -19.13 15.90
CA GLY A 446 -2.99 -20.46 15.30
C GLY A 446 -4.21 -21.34 15.66
N ASN A 447 -3.99 -22.63 15.86
CA ASN A 447 -5.07 -23.60 16.06
C ASN A 447 -5.82 -23.45 17.41
N SER A 448 -5.32 -22.67 18.36
CA SER A 448 -5.89 -22.52 19.70
C SER A 448 -5.76 -21.10 20.27
N ASN A 449 -6.61 -20.79 21.25
CA ASN A 449 -6.72 -19.48 21.93
C ASN A 449 -6.70 -19.59 23.47
N SER A 450 -6.22 -20.70 24.04
CA SER A 450 -6.23 -20.95 25.49
C SER A 450 -4.85 -20.81 26.15
N PRO A 451 -4.77 -20.27 27.39
CA PRO A 451 -3.52 -20.13 28.13
C PRO A 451 -2.80 -21.45 28.42
N GLU A 452 -3.52 -22.54 28.70
CA GLU A 452 -2.89 -23.84 28.96
C GLU A 452 -2.15 -24.37 27.72
N THR A 453 -2.65 -24.06 26.53
CA THR A 453 -2.10 -24.60 25.28
C THR A 453 -0.75 -23.99 24.92
N TYR A 454 -0.57 -22.68 25.06
CA TYR A 454 0.71 -22.06 24.68
C TYR A 454 1.83 -22.35 25.68
N ASN A 455 1.53 -22.48 26.98
CA ASN A 455 2.52 -22.87 27.99
C ASN A 455 3.03 -24.30 27.77
N ASP A 456 2.15 -25.24 27.43
CA ASP A 456 2.55 -26.61 27.05
C ASP A 456 3.44 -26.62 25.79
N MET A 457 3.17 -25.73 24.83
CA MET A 457 4.01 -25.56 23.64
C MET A 457 5.39 -25.00 24.01
N ILE A 458 5.46 -23.96 24.84
CA ILE A 458 6.73 -23.41 25.34
C ILE A 458 7.57 -24.52 26.00
N TYR A 459 6.98 -25.30 26.91
CA TYR A 459 7.68 -26.40 27.57
C TYR A 459 8.22 -27.45 26.58
N ARG A 460 7.43 -27.83 25.57
CA ARG A 460 7.86 -28.75 24.51
C ARG A 460 9.04 -28.17 23.72
N TYR A 461 8.96 -26.91 23.30
CA TYR A 461 10.02 -26.27 22.53
C TYR A 461 11.29 -26.05 23.35
N THR A 462 11.21 -25.78 24.65
CA THR A 462 12.39 -25.77 25.54
C THR A 462 13.07 -27.14 25.52
N GLY A 463 12.32 -28.23 25.66
CA GLY A 463 12.87 -29.58 25.54
C GLY A 463 13.52 -29.87 24.19
N MET A 464 12.92 -29.39 23.08
CA MET A 464 13.48 -29.51 21.74
C MET A 464 14.77 -28.71 21.59
N ALA A 465 14.79 -27.46 22.03
CA ALA A 465 15.98 -26.59 22.00
C ALA A 465 17.15 -27.21 22.77
N SER A 466 16.90 -27.78 23.96
CA SER A 466 17.92 -28.52 24.71
C SER A 466 18.38 -29.78 23.99
N SER A 467 17.47 -30.52 23.33
CA SER A 467 17.83 -31.73 22.56
C SER A 467 18.68 -31.44 21.32
N MET A 468 18.51 -30.26 20.74
CA MET A 468 19.29 -29.73 19.61
C MET A 468 20.60 -29.06 20.07
N ASP A 469 20.87 -29.04 21.38
CA ASP A 469 22.04 -28.38 21.99
C ASP A 469 22.17 -26.90 21.60
N LEU A 470 21.02 -26.20 21.47
CA LEU A 470 21.03 -24.79 21.04
C LEU A 470 21.71 -23.88 22.07
N ASP A 471 21.81 -24.29 23.33
CA ASP A 471 22.49 -23.51 24.37
C ASP A 471 24.01 -23.46 24.15
N SER A 472 24.58 -24.38 23.36
CA SER A 472 25.96 -24.28 22.87
C SER A 472 26.19 -23.08 21.93
N ARG A 473 25.13 -22.49 21.36
CA ARG A 473 25.20 -21.28 20.53
C ARG A 473 25.35 -20.02 21.37
N VAL A 474 24.98 -20.05 22.65
CA VAL A 474 25.17 -18.92 23.55
C VAL A 474 26.66 -18.76 23.84
N ASN A 475 27.17 -17.55 23.65
CA ASN A 475 28.56 -17.24 23.94
C ASN A 475 28.83 -17.44 25.43
N GLY A 476 29.96 -18.03 25.80
CA GLY A 476 30.28 -18.31 27.20
C GLY A 476 30.31 -17.00 28.00
N GLY A 477 29.37 -16.82 28.92
CA GLY A 477 29.09 -15.59 29.70
C GLY A 477 30.21 -15.09 30.63
N SER A 478 31.45 -15.53 30.41
CA SER A 478 32.67 -14.98 30.99
C SER A 478 33.01 -13.56 30.49
N VAL A 479 32.55 -13.19 29.29
CA VAL A 479 32.62 -11.84 28.73
C VAL A 479 31.21 -11.27 28.73
N ARG A 480 31.03 -10.09 29.33
CA ARG A 480 29.76 -9.35 29.35
C ARG A 480 29.93 -8.05 28.56
N PRO A 481 29.78 -8.10 27.23
CA PRO A 481 30.09 -6.94 26.39
C PRO A 481 28.99 -5.89 26.47
N ASN A 482 29.31 -4.63 26.18
CA ASN A 482 28.31 -3.65 25.79
C ASN A 482 27.65 -4.10 24.47
N VAL A 483 26.36 -3.85 24.30
CA VAL A 483 25.58 -4.22 23.11
C VAL A 483 24.88 -2.97 22.59
N ILE A 484 25.32 -2.49 21.43
CA ILE A 484 24.79 -1.29 20.78
C ILE A 484 24.10 -1.72 19.48
N CYS A 485 22.79 -1.60 19.44
CA CYS A 485 21.96 -1.93 18.30
C CYS A 485 21.45 -0.65 17.65
N ILE A 486 21.70 -0.44 16.36
CA ILE A 486 21.32 0.75 15.61
C ILE A 486 20.44 0.32 14.45
N MET A 487 19.17 0.70 14.53
CA MET A 487 18.25 0.64 13.43
C MET A 487 18.32 1.97 12.67
N SER A 488 18.97 1.94 11.50
CA SER A 488 19.17 3.12 10.67
C SER A 488 17.97 3.34 9.74
N GLU A 489 17.32 4.50 9.87
CA GLU A 489 16.11 4.86 9.14
C GLU A 489 16.36 4.77 7.64
N ALA A 490 15.49 4.05 6.95
CA ALA A 490 15.51 3.83 5.52
C ALA A 490 16.89 3.46 4.95
N TYR A 491 17.80 2.84 5.73
CA TYR A 491 19.15 2.51 5.28
C TYR A 491 19.11 1.25 4.42
N ALA A 492 19.24 1.40 3.10
CA ALA A 492 19.11 0.30 2.16
C ALA A 492 20.21 0.35 1.10
N ASP A 493 20.78 -0.81 0.80
CA ASP A 493 21.68 -0.97 -0.34
C ASP A 493 20.85 -1.24 -1.61
N LEU A 494 20.56 -0.19 -2.36
CA LEU A 494 19.76 -0.31 -3.58
C LEU A 494 20.51 -1.05 -4.71
N THR A 495 21.84 -1.21 -4.59
CA THR A 495 22.65 -1.97 -5.57
C THR A 495 22.41 -3.47 -5.49
N GLU A 496 21.94 -3.98 -4.34
CA GLU A 496 21.53 -5.38 -4.15
C GLU A 496 20.25 -5.73 -4.93
N ILE A 497 19.40 -4.74 -5.22
CA ILE A 497 18.26 -4.92 -6.13
C ILE A 497 18.76 -5.01 -7.58
N ARG A 498 19.60 -4.03 -7.97
CA ARG A 498 20.28 -3.99 -9.26
C ARG A 498 21.48 -3.06 -9.18
N ASP A 499 22.62 -3.52 -9.68
CA ASP A 499 23.85 -2.75 -9.78
C ASP A 499 23.65 -1.46 -10.61
N PHE A 500 24.24 -0.35 -10.15
CA PHE A 500 24.26 0.96 -10.81
C PHE A 500 25.48 1.80 -10.36
N GLU A 501 25.91 2.72 -11.21
CA GLU A 501 27.07 3.58 -10.96
C GLU A 501 26.67 4.99 -10.50
N THR A 502 27.31 5.45 -9.42
CA THR A 502 27.19 6.81 -8.90
C THR A 502 28.46 7.64 -9.13
N SER A 503 28.34 8.97 -8.99
CA SER A 503 29.48 9.90 -9.06
C SER A 503 30.59 9.56 -8.07
N GLU A 504 30.20 9.09 -6.88
CA GLU A 504 31.06 8.60 -5.81
C GLU A 504 30.39 7.41 -5.10
N PRO A 505 31.16 6.48 -4.48
CA PRO A 505 30.60 5.36 -3.73
C PRO A 505 29.65 5.83 -2.61
N VAL A 506 28.53 5.12 -2.44
CA VAL A 506 27.46 5.51 -1.52
C VAL A 506 27.74 5.07 -0.08
N MET A 507 28.21 3.83 0.13
CA MET A 507 28.47 3.26 1.46
C MET A 507 29.89 2.67 1.60
N PRO A 508 30.96 3.42 1.25
CA PRO A 508 32.31 2.87 1.24
C PRO A 508 32.81 2.36 2.60
N TYR A 509 32.36 2.95 3.72
CA TYR A 509 32.78 2.50 5.05
C TYR A 509 32.07 1.21 5.44
N PHE A 510 30.75 1.12 5.27
CA PHE A 510 30.00 -0.14 5.43
C PHE A 510 30.65 -1.28 4.63
N ASP A 511 30.99 -1.04 3.36
CA ASP A 511 31.64 -2.04 2.51
C ASP A 511 33.01 -2.46 3.04
N SER A 512 33.78 -1.52 3.63
CA SER A 512 35.07 -1.83 4.21
C SER A 512 34.98 -2.75 5.44
N LEU A 513 33.86 -2.74 6.16
CA LEU A 513 33.63 -3.58 7.34
C LEU A 513 33.35 -5.04 6.98
N LYS A 514 32.89 -5.34 5.75
CA LYS A 514 32.52 -6.71 5.31
C LYS A 514 33.65 -7.73 5.47
N ASP A 515 34.92 -7.30 5.47
CA ASP A 515 36.10 -8.14 5.70
C ASP A 515 36.40 -8.41 7.19
N GLU A 516 35.74 -7.71 8.10
CA GLU A 516 35.99 -7.72 9.55
C GLU A 516 34.76 -8.11 10.38
N CYS A 517 33.56 -8.12 9.80
CA CYS A 517 32.30 -8.36 10.50
C CYS A 517 31.43 -9.46 9.87
N MET A 518 30.44 -9.92 10.63
CA MET A 518 29.33 -10.68 10.06
C MET A 518 28.41 -9.70 9.34
N TYR A 519 27.95 -10.00 8.12
CA TYR A 519 26.98 -9.16 7.42
C TYR A 519 25.98 -10.00 6.63
N GLY A 520 24.89 -9.39 6.18
CA GLY A 520 23.86 -10.04 5.36
C GLY A 520 22.68 -9.10 5.17
N ASP A 521 21.52 -9.68 4.86
CA ASP A 521 20.28 -8.93 4.68
C ASP A 521 19.20 -9.37 5.66
N ILE A 522 18.30 -8.46 6.00
CA ILE A 522 17.09 -8.76 6.76
C ILE A 522 15.85 -8.63 5.89
N ALA A 523 14.99 -9.64 5.92
CA ALA A 523 13.66 -9.60 5.32
C ALA A 523 12.71 -8.84 6.25
N VAL A 524 12.35 -7.63 5.85
CA VAL A 524 11.46 -6.74 6.61
C VAL A 524 10.01 -6.88 6.16
N SER A 525 9.08 -6.55 7.06
CA SER A 525 7.63 -6.66 6.81
C SER A 525 7.00 -5.38 6.25
N ILE A 526 7.82 -4.38 5.90
CA ILE A 526 7.39 -3.03 5.57
C ILE A 526 8.23 -2.44 4.42
N PHE A 527 7.62 -1.54 3.65
CA PHE A 527 8.27 -0.77 2.59
C PHE A 527 7.84 0.69 2.70
N GLY A 528 8.78 1.63 2.65
CA GLY A 528 8.52 3.08 2.63
C GLY A 528 7.98 3.68 3.93
N GLY A 529 7.67 2.86 4.94
CA GLY A 529 7.26 3.32 6.27
C GLY A 529 6.69 2.20 7.14
N GLY A 530 6.70 2.43 8.46
CA GLY A 530 6.23 1.47 9.45
C GLY A 530 7.31 1.00 10.43
N THR A 531 8.42 1.74 10.54
CA THR A 531 9.62 1.52 11.38
C THR A 531 9.38 0.79 12.71
N CYS A 532 8.31 1.12 13.43
CA CYS A 532 7.98 0.45 14.70
C CYS A 532 7.79 -1.07 14.57
N ASN A 533 7.46 -1.58 13.39
CA ASN A 533 7.24 -2.99 13.13
C ASN A 533 8.57 -3.76 13.08
N THR A 534 9.54 -3.29 12.29
CA THR A 534 10.90 -3.86 12.28
C THR A 534 11.54 -3.80 13.66
N GLU A 535 11.34 -2.67 14.35
CA GLU A 535 11.76 -2.45 15.73
C GLU A 535 11.20 -3.51 16.70
N PHE A 536 9.89 -3.73 16.65
CA PHE A 536 9.19 -4.70 17.48
C PHE A 536 9.63 -6.13 17.17
N GLU A 537 9.78 -6.49 15.89
CA GLU A 537 10.26 -7.82 15.51
C GLU A 537 11.63 -8.08 16.13
N PHE A 538 12.57 -7.14 15.99
CA PHE A 538 13.91 -7.22 16.57
C PHE A 538 13.90 -7.34 18.10
N LEU A 539 13.20 -6.43 18.79
CA LEU A 539 13.22 -6.37 20.26
C LEU A 539 12.46 -7.54 20.91
N THR A 540 11.35 -7.99 20.33
CA THR A 540 10.47 -8.97 20.99
C THR A 540 10.72 -10.41 20.55
N GLY A 541 11.33 -10.62 19.37
CA GLY A 541 11.40 -11.94 18.76
C GLY A 541 10.06 -12.41 18.20
N TYR A 542 9.04 -11.55 18.11
CA TYR A 542 7.77 -11.80 17.45
C TYR A 542 7.83 -11.43 15.96
N SER A 543 6.93 -11.97 15.15
CA SER A 543 6.87 -11.67 13.71
C SER A 543 5.57 -10.97 13.32
N MET A 544 5.68 -10.04 12.38
CA MET A 544 4.54 -9.40 11.73
C MET A 544 3.74 -10.35 10.82
N ALA A 545 4.28 -11.52 10.47
CA ALA A 545 3.60 -12.55 9.67
C ALA A 545 2.22 -12.95 10.22
N TYR A 546 2.04 -12.88 11.54
CA TYR A 546 0.81 -13.29 12.24
C TYR A 546 0.00 -12.12 12.79
N LEU A 547 0.46 -10.89 12.56
CA LEU A 547 -0.22 -9.66 12.98
C LEU A 547 -0.97 -9.03 11.81
N LEU A 548 -1.72 -7.96 12.08
CA LEU A 548 -2.47 -7.28 11.01
C LEU A 548 -1.50 -6.55 10.08
N PRO A 549 -1.53 -6.81 8.76
CA PRO A 549 -0.69 -6.09 7.82
C PRO A 549 -0.90 -4.57 7.89
N GLY A 550 0.19 -3.81 7.88
CA GLY A 550 0.16 -2.34 7.94
C GLY A 550 -0.30 -1.76 9.28
N SER A 551 -0.41 -2.56 10.35
CA SER A 551 -0.70 -2.08 11.70
C SER A 551 0.54 -1.48 12.37
N SER A 552 0.32 -0.56 13.32
CA SER A 552 1.33 -0.01 14.23
C SER A 552 1.41 -0.88 15.49
N VAL A 553 2.41 -1.75 15.57
CA VAL A 553 2.52 -2.75 16.65
C VAL A 553 2.40 -2.19 18.05
N TYR A 554 3.02 -1.05 18.33
CA TYR A 554 2.96 -0.40 19.64
C TYR A 554 1.56 0.04 20.02
N THR A 555 0.82 0.60 19.07
CA THR A 555 -0.56 1.04 19.31
C THR A 555 -1.52 -0.13 19.51
N PHE A 556 -1.32 -1.24 18.80
CA PHE A 556 -2.29 -2.35 18.75
C PHE A 556 -1.99 -3.51 19.68
N TYR A 557 -0.72 -3.84 19.90
CA TYR A 557 -0.30 -5.11 20.49
C TYR A 557 0.51 -4.97 21.78
N VAL A 558 1.14 -3.82 22.02
CA VAL A 558 1.91 -3.58 23.25
C VAL A 558 1.04 -2.89 24.29
N ASN A 559 0.27 -3.69 25.04
CA ASN A 559 -0.65 -3.21 26.07
C ASN A 559 -0.29 -3.68 27.49
N ASN A 560 0.60 -4.66 27.61
CA ASN A 560 1.14 -5.18 28.86
C ASN A 560 2.66 -5.35 28.70
N ASP A 561 3.33 -5.70 29.80
CA ASP A 561 4.75 -6.03 29.78
C ASP A 561 5.02 -7.21 28.84
N ILE A 562 6.08 -7.09 28.03
CA ILE A 562 6.54 -8.11 27.08
C ILE A 562 7.99 -8.43 27.45
N ASP A 563 8.32 -9.73 27.50
CA ASP A 563 9.70 -10.21 27.65
C ASP A 563 10.50 -9.92 26.36
N ALA A 564 10.92 -8.67 26.19
CA ALA A 564 11.70 -8.19 25.06
C ALA A 564 13.20 -8.14 25.42
N LEU A 565 14.07 -7.90 24.43
CA LEU A 565 15.51 -7.77 24.65
C LEU A 565 15.86 -6.80 25.79
N PRO A 566 15.26 -5.60 25.92
CA PRO A 566 15.57 -4.69 27.02
C PRO A 566 15.28 -5.35 28.38
N SER A 567 14.10 -5.93 28.60
CA SER A 567 13.81 -6.61 29.88
C SER A 567 14.78 -7.77 30.16
N ILE A 568 15.13 -8.56 29.13
CA ILE A 568 16.10 -9.67 29.25
C ILE A 568 17.49 -9.17 29.64
N TYR A 569 17.98 -8.10 29.02
CA TYR A 569 19.27 -7.49 29.38
C TYR A 569 19.23 -6.89 30.79
N SER A 570 18.14 -6.20 31.15
CA SER A 570 17.94 -5.64 32.50
C SER A 570 17.98 -6.73 33.59
N ASP A 571 17.29 -7.85 33.37
CA ASP A 571 17.30 -9.02 34.26
C ASP A 571 18.69 -9.65 34.43
N ASN A 572 19.56 -9.47 33.42
CA ASN A 572 20.96 -9.89 33.46
C ASN A 572 21.91 -8.80 33.97
N GLY A 573 21.37 -7.70 34.52
CA GLY A 573 22.13 -6.63 35.15
C GLY A 573 22.86 -5.73 34.16
N TYR A 574 22.24 -5.47 33.01
CA TYR A 574 22.65 -4.42 32.08
C TYR A 574 21.85 -3.14 32.32
N ARG A 575 22.46 -1.99 32.03
CA ARG A 575 21.72 -0.73 31.87
C ARG A 575 21.03 -0.76 30.51
N THR A 576 19.73 -0.47 30.45
CA THR A 576 18.98 -0.54 29.19
C THR A 576 18.49 0.82 28.72
N VAL A 577 18.92 1.21 27.52
CA VAL A 577 18.67 2.55 26.98
C VAL A 577 18.07 2.47 25.59
N ALA A 578 16.96 3.18 25.39
CA ALA A 578 16.48 3.51 24.06
C ALA A 578 16.91 4.93 23.68
N LEU A 579 17.28 5.13 22.42
CA LEU A 579 17.62 6.44 21.85
C LEU A 579 16.87 6.66 20.53
N HIS A 580 16.15 7.77 20.42
CA HIS A 580 15.54 8.18 19.16
C HIS A 580 15.79 9.67 18.90
N SER A 581 16.36 10.02 17.75
CA SER A 581 16.72 11.41 17.41
C SER A 581 15.51 12.25 16.94
N PHE A 582 14.29 11.82 17.26
CA PHE A 582 13.04 12.50 16.96
C PHE A 582 12.08 12.48 18.17
N ASP A 583 10.81 12.81 17.93
CA ASP A 583 9.77 12.89 18.96
C ASP A 583 9.50 11.51 19.58
N GLY A 584 9.65 11.38 20.91
CA GLY A 584 9.38 10.13 21.62
C GLY A 584 7.92 9.70 21.64
N ASP A 585 6.97 10.59 21.34
CA ASP A 585 5.55 10.25 21.27
C ASP A 585 5.18 9.63 19.90
N TRP A 586 6.08 9.69 18.90
CA TRP A 586 5.86 8.99 17.63
C TRP A 586 5.86 7.47 17.86
N TRP A 587 4.91 6.81 17.20
CA TRP A 587 4.62 5.39 17.39
C TRP A 587 4.33 4.99 18.85
N ASP A 588 3.88 5.92 19.70
CA ASP A 588 3.59 5.69 21.12
C ASP A 588 4.80 5.20 21.95
N ARG A 589 6.04 5.37 21.45
CA ARG A 589 7.27 4.83 22.08
C ARG A 589 7.44 5.23 23.54
N ARG A 590 7.16 6.50 23.87
CA ARG A 590 7.24 6.99 25.26
C ARG A 590 6.33 6.23 26.23
N GLU A 591 5.17 5.76 25.75
CA GLU A 591 4.27 4.92 26.55
C GLU A 591 4.67 3.44 26.50
N LYS A 592 5.18 2.96 25.35
CA LYS A 592 5.36 1.52 25.11
C LYS A 592 6.74 0.97 25.47
N TYR A 593 7.80 1.75 25.39
CA TYR A 593 9.17 1.31 25.73
C TYR A 593 9.32 0.82 27.17
N PRO A 594 8.67 1.42 28.19
CA PRO A 594 8.67 0.85 29.53
C PRO A 594 8.07 -0.57 29.59
N LEU A 595 7.05 -0.87 28.77
CA LEU A 595 6.45 -2.19 28.67
C LEU A 595 7.35 -3.22 27.97
N LEU A 596 8.38 -2.76 27.23
CA LEU A 596 9.42 -3.62 26.68
C LEU A 596 10.62 -3.79 27.64
N GLY A 597 10.61 -3.07 28.77
CA GLY A 597 11.66 -3.14 29.79
C GLY A 597 12.83 -2.18 29.59
N PHE A 598 12.70 -1.10 28.81
CA PHE A 598 13.72 -0.05 28.78
C PHE A 598 13.68 0.79 30.07
N ASP A 599 14.84 0.99 30.69
CA ASP A 599 14.98 1.83 31.88
C ASP A 599 14.97 3.33 31.53
N GLU A 600 15.59 3.67 30.39
CA GLU A 600 15.77 5.05 29.94
C GLU A 600 15.37 5.21 28.46
N PHE A 601 14.78 6.36 28.12
CA PHE A 601 14.47 6.70 26.73
C PHE A 601 14.85 8.15 26.43
N TYR A 602 15.95 8.30 25.67
CA TYR A 602 16.42 9.58 25.16
C TYR A 602 15.76 9.89 23.82
N THR A 603 15.29 11.12 23.69
CA THR A 603 14.53 11.61 22.55
C THR A 603 15.15 12.90 22.01
N ARG A 604 14.62 13.47 20.92
CA ARG A 604 15.06 14.79 20.42
C ARG A 604 15.17 15.86 21.51
N ASP A 605 14.32 15.82 22.52
CA ASP A 605 14.29 16.82 23.60
C ASP A 605 15.51 16.72 24.56
N ASP A 606 16.27 15.63 24.48
CA ASP A 606 17.46 15.34 25.29
C ASP A 606 18.78 15.67 24.57
N PHE A 607 18.69 16.22 23.37
CA PHE A 607 19.81 16.78 22.62
C PHE A 607 20.04 18.25 22.97
N GLY A 608 21.29 18.71 22.82
CA GLY A 608 21.65 20.09 23.12
C GLY A 608 21.00 21.12 22.17
N PRO A 609 20.91 22.40 22.57
CA PRO A 609 20.34 23.45 21.71
C PRO A 609 21.13 23.68 20.41
N ASP A 610 22.38 23.22 20.37
CA ASP A 610 23.31 23.34 19.23
C ASP A 610 23.45 22.01 18.46
N ALA A 611 22.53 21.05 18.66
CA ALA A 611 22.52 19.78 17.95
C ALA A 611 22.58 19.97 16.43
N GLN A 612 23.35 19.13 15.74
CA GLN A 612 23.49 19.22 14.29
C GLN A 612 22.30 18.57 13.58
N TYR A 613 21.82 19.27 12.55
CA TYR A 613 20.69 18.83 11.72
C TYR A 613 21.12 18.68 10.27
N VAL A 614 20.67 17.58 9.66
CA VAL A 614 20.65 17.41 8.21
C VAL A 614 19.21 17.56 7.75
N ARG A 615 18.99 18.47 6.81
CA ARG A 615 17.65 18.95 6.45
C ARG A 615 16.90 19.45 7.70
N ARG A 616 15.87 18.72 8.13
CA ARG A 616 15.00 19.03 9.28
C ARG A 616 15.10 18.03 10.43
N TYR A 617 15.99 17.04 10.34
CA TYR A 617 16.16 15.97 11.32
C TYR A 617 17.52 16.08 12.00
N ILE A 618 17.61 15.63 13.25
CA ILE A 618 18.91 15.51 13.93
C ILE A 618 19.76 14.53 13.11
N SER A 619 21.00 14.93 12.83
CA SER A 619 21.92 14.13 12.03
C SER A 619 22.27 12.80 12.70
N ASP A 620 22.64 11.81 11.90
CA ASP A 620 23.11 10.52 12.41
C ASP A 620 24.43 10.69 13.18
N LEU A 621 25.31 11.60 12.74
CA LEU A 621 26.54 11.94 13.46
C LEU A 621 26.26 12.45 14.87
N GLU A 622 25.34 13.41 15.02
CA GLU A 622 24.95 13.92 16.34
C GLU A 622 24.27 12.83 17.19
N THR A 623 23.51 11.94 16.55
CA THR A 623 22.92 10.77 17.21
C THR A 623 24.01 9.83 17.73
N PHE A 624 25.07 9.58 16.97
CA PHE A 624 26.18 8.72 17.36
C PHE A 624 27.09 9.36 18.41
N HIS A 625 27.27 10.68 18.40
CA HIS A 625 27.86 11.41 19.53
C HIS A 625 27.08 11.14 20.83
N LYS A 626 25.75 11.17 20.76
CA LYS A 626 24.91 10.86 21.92
C LYS A 626 25.06 9.41 22.39
N ILE A 627 25.25 8.46 21.47
CA ILE A 627 25.57 7.06 21.82
C ILE A 627 26.90 7.01 22.59
N THR A 628 27.95 7.66 22.09
CA THR A 628 29.26 7.66 22.76
C THR A 628 29.23 8.35 24.12
N ASP A 629 28.44 9.43 24.28
CA ASP A 629 28.21 10.06 25.59
C ASP A 629 27.55 9.09 26.59
N ILE A 630 26.49 8.38 26.16
CA ILE A 630 25.78 7.41 27.02
C ILE A 630 26.69 6.24 27.38
N TYR A 631 27.48 5.78 26.42
CA TYR A 631 28.46 4.71 26.58
C TYR A 631 29.51 5.06 27.64
N ASP A 632 30.14 6.23 27.54
CA ASP A 632 31.16 6.71 28.48
C ASP A 632 30.63 6.95 29.90
N GLU A 633 29.33 7.27 30.02
CA GLU A 633 28.65 7.47 31.31
C GLU A 633 28.25 6.15 31.99
N SER A 634 28.28 5.02 31.30
CA SER A 634 27.82 3.72 31.83
C SER A 634 28.89 3.05 32.70
N GLU A 635 28.56 2.68 33.94
CA GLU A 635 29.43 1.86 34.79
C GLU A 635 29.11 0.36 34.69
N GLU A 636 27.88 0.03 34.31
CA GLU A 636 27.42 -1.33 34.01
C GLU A 636 27.46 -1.62 32.51
N PRO A 637 27.50 -2.91 32.08
CA PRO A 637 27.32 -3.28 30.68
C PRO A 637 26.03 -2.66 30.13
N LEU A 638 26.15 -2.01 28.98
CA LEU A 638 25.09 -1.26 28.33
C LEU A 638 24.38 -2.11 27.28
N PHE A 639 23.06 -2.15 27.30
CA PHE A 639 22.23 -2.48 26.13
C PHE A 639 21.59 -1.20 25.61
N LEU A 640 22.06 -0.71 24.47
CA LEU A 640 21.53 0.49 23.83
C LEU A 640 20.86 0.12 22.51
N PHE A 641 19.61 0.55 22.34
CA PHE A 641 18.90 0.43 21.08
C PHE A 641 18.58 1.82 20.52
N CYS A 642 19.11 2.13 19.34
CA CYS A 642 18.98 3.42 18.68
C CYS A 642 18.11 3.33 17.43
N VAL A 643 17.18 4.26 17.27
CA VAL A 643 16.44 4.50 16.02
C VAL A 643 16.79 5.88 15.49
N THR A 644 17.46 5.93 14.35
CA THR A 644 17.85 7.21 13.71
C THR A 644 16.68 7.86 12.96
N MET A 645 16.90 9.01 12.33
CA MET A 645 15.84 9.77 11.62
C MET A 645 16.34 10.52 10.37
N GLN A 646 17.66 10.69 10.19
CA GLN A 646 18.24 11.55 9.16
C GLN A 646 17.70 11.29 7.75
N ASN A 647 17.52 10.01 7.41
CA ASN A 647 17.16 9.55 6.06
C ASN A 647 15.66 9.47 5.81
N HIS A 648 14.82 9.91 6.76
CA HIS A 648 13.37 9.84 6.64
C HIS A 648 12.85 10.68 5.44
N ALA A 649 11.83 10.16 4.74
CA ALA A 649 11.18 10.80 3.59
C ALA A 649 10.48 12.13 3.97
N ASP A 650 10.14 13.02 3.02
CA ASP A 650 10.31 13.01 1.57
C ASP A 650 11.70 13.50 1.08
N PHE A 651 11.97 13.33 -0.21
CA PHE A 651 13.24 13.70 -0.88
C PHE A 651 13.07 14.80 -1.94
N ALA A 652 11.92 15.49 -1.95
CA ALA A 652 11.57 16.47 -2.98
C ALA A 652 12.19 17.85 -2.77
N ASP A 653 12.40 18.26 -1.53
CA ASP A 653 12.87 19.61 -1.21
C ASP A 653 14.40 19.66 -1.14
N HIS A 654 14.96 20.81 -1.56
CA HIS A 654 16.38 21.12 -1.40
C HIS A 654 16.62 21.93 -0.12
N TYR A 655 17.68 21.60 0.62
CA TYR A 655 18.03 22.22 1.90
C TYR A 655 19.47 22.74 1.89
N ASP A 656 19.71 23.92 2.47
CA ASP A 656 21.05 24.52 2.48
C ASP A 656 22.05 23.76 3.38
N ASN A 657 21.56 22.88 4.27
CA ASN A 657 22.32 22.10 5.25
C ASN A 657 22.34 20.59 4.93
N MET A 658 22.44 20.25 3.65
CA MET A 658 22.62 18.88 3.17
C MET A 658 23.54 18.92 1.94
N ALA A 659 24.43 17.95 1.82
CA ALA A 659 25.22 17.73 0.60
C ALA A 659 24.36 17.02 -0.46
N TYR A 660 24.51 17.41 -1.74
CA TYR A 660 23.76 16.86 -2.87
C TYR A 660 24.75 16.35 -3.91
N ASP A 661 25.67 15.53 -3.47
CA ASP A 661 26.93 15.26 -4.17
C ASP A 661 26.94 13.88 -4.84
N ILE A 662 25.95 13.02 -4.53
CA ILE A 662 25.77 11.72 -5.16
C ILE A 662 24.78 11.83 -6.31
N HIS A 663 25.26 11.54 -7.51
CA HIS A 663 24.47 11.53 -8.74
C HIS A 663 24.52 10.17 -9.42
N LEU A 664 23.43 9.77 -10.07
CA LEU A 664 23.41 8.57 -10.90
C LEU A 664 24.13 8.89 -12.21
N THR A 665 25.00 7.99 -12.66
CA THR A 665 25.85 8.22 -13.84
C THR A 665 25.50 7.35 -15.03
N ASP A 666 24.87 6.20 -14.78
CA ASP A 666 24.48 5.22 -15.78
C ASP A 666 22.96 4.95 -15.83
N LEU A 667 22.18 5.56 -14.93
CA LEU A 667 20.72 5.50 -14.88
C LEU A 667 20.09 6.90 -15.01
N ALA A 668 19.13 7.05 -15.91
CA ALA A 668 18.33 8.26 -16.07
C ALA A 668 16.97 7.94 -16.72
N PRO A 669 15.91 8.73 -16.44
CA PRO A 669 14.65 8.68 -17.17
C PRO A 669 14.80 8.89 -18.69
N ASP A 670 13.86 8.35 -19.46
CA ASP A 670 13.84 8.43 -20.93
C ASP A 670 13.79 9.88 -21.48
N ASP A 671 13.25 10.82 -20.71
CA ASP A 671 13.18 12.24 -21.08
C ASP A 671 14.49 13.01 -20.84
N GLY A 672 15.52 12.34 -20.31
CA GLY A 672 16.82 12.90 -20.00
C GLY A 672 16.85 13.78 -18.74
N SER A 673 15.81 13.73 -17.90
CA SER A 673 15.85 14.28 -16.54
C SER A 673 16.70 13.41 -15.60
N SER A 674 16.70 13.67 -14.29
CA SER A 674 17.36 12.81 -13.29
C SER A 674 16.33 12.19 -12.35
N TYR A 675 16.67 11.04 -11.75
CA TYR A 675 15.90 10.47 -10.64
C TYR A 675 16.23 11.23 -9.35
N TYR A 676 15.72 12.46 -9.26
CA TYR A 676 16.12 13.42 -8.25
C TYR A 676 15.82 12.95 -6.81
N TYR A 677 14.76 12.16 -6.57
CA TYR A 677 14.51 11.64 -5.22
C TYR A 677 15.55 10.58 -4.85
N ALA A 678 15.93 9.73 -5.81
CA ALA A 678 16.98 8.73 -5.62
C ALA A 678 18.34 9.38 -5.33
N GLU A 679 18.77 10.36 -6.14
CA GLU A 679 20.06 11.06 -5.95
C GLU A 679 20.15 11.76 -4.57
N ASN A 680 19.07 12.41 -4.15
CA ASN A 680 18.98 13.02 -2.83
C ASN A 680 19.06 11.98 -1.71
N TYR A 681 18.35 10.86 -1.84
CA TYR A 681 18.42 9.77 -0.87
C TYR A 681 19.83 9.17 -0.78
N LEU A 682 20.48 8.89 -1.90
CA LEU A 682 21.84 8.33 -1.92
C LEU A 682 22.86 9.29 -1.28
N SER A 683 22.67 10.61 -1.44
CA SER A 683 23.50 11.61 -0.75
C SER A 683 23.33 11.57 0.77
N LEU A 684 22.11 11.29 1.28
CA LEU A 684 21.85 11.11 2.71
C LEU A 684 22.46 9.81 3.26
N ILE A 685 22.34 8.71 2.52
CA ILE A 685 22.98 7.44 2.90
C ILE A 685 24.48 7.60 3.00
N ARG A 686 25.10 8.37 2.08
CA ARG A 686 26.52 8.66 2.17
C ARG A 686 26.89 9.41 3.44
N GLU A 687 26.09 10.39 3.84
CA GLU A 687 26.31 11.12 5.10
C GLU A 687 26.11 10.24 6.35
N SER A 688 25.17 9.29 6.30
CA SER A 688 25.02 8.26 7.35
C SER A 688 26.19 7.28 7.42
N ASP A 689 26.78 6.92 6.28
CA ASP A 689 27.98 6.05 6.20
C ASP A 689 29.22 6.76 6.79
N ASP A 690 29.42 8.04 6.49
CA ASP A 690 30.49 8.84 7.11
C ASP A 690 30.28 8.97 8.64
N ALA A 691 29.03 9.07 9.11
CA ALA A 691 28.72 9.04 10.54
C ALA A 691 29.02 7.67 11.17
N LEU A 692 28.73 6.57 10.45
CA LEU A 692 29.02 5.21 10.90
C LEU A 692 30.52 5.00 11.14
N GLU A 693 31.39 5.58 10.30
CA GLU A 693 32.84 5.59 10.49
C GLU A 693 33.23 6.16 11.86
N TYR A 694 32.67 7.32 12.23
CA TYR A 694 32.93 7.91 13.54
C TYR A 694 32.65 6.92 14.69
N LEU A 695 31.47 6.28 14.69
CA LEU A 695 31.06 5.44 15.80
C LEU A 695 31.94 4.19 15.92
N ILE A 696 32.18 3.51 14.79
CA ILE A 696 32.96 2.27 14.81
C ILE A 696 34.41 2.55 15.19
N GLU A 697 35.04 3.61 14.66
CA GLU A 697 36.41 3.97 15.03
C GLU A 697 36.51 4.37 16.52
N TYR A 698 35.50 5.07 17.05
CA TYR A 698 35.43 5.36 18.49
C TYR A 698 35.44 4.08 19.33
N LEU A 699 34.59 3.11 18.99
CA LEU A 699 34.46 1.85 19.74
C LEU A 699 35.64 0.90 19.51
N ARG A 700 36.31 1.00 18.36
CA ARG A 700 37.54 0.26 18.03
C ARG A 700 38.70 0.66 18.95
N ASP A 701 38.75 1.92 19.35
CA ASP A 701 39.74 2.46 20.30
C ASP A 701 39.38 2.20 21.79
N SER A 702 38.19 1.68 22.07
CA SER A 702 37.75 1.35 23.44
C SER A 702 38.33 0.02 23.95
N ASP A 703 38.68 -0.01 25.24
CA ASP A 703 39.14 -1.23 25.93
C ASP A 703 37.96 -2.11 26.42
N GLU A 704 36.72 -1.62 26.40
CA GLU A 704 35.56 -2.40 26.87
C GLU A 704 35.00 -3.28 25.74
N PRO A 705 34.82 -4.60 25.96
CA PRO A 705 34.23 -5.49 24.97
C PRO A 705 32.86 -4.97 24.52
N THR A 706 32.69 -4.75 23.23
CA THR A 706 31.48 -4.14 22.67
C THR A 706 31.07 -4.86 21.39
N ILE A 707 29.78 -5.18 21.28
CA ILE A 707 29.11 -5.68 20.08
C ILE A 707 28.26 -4.55 19.51
N VAL A 708 28.39 -4.30 18.21
CA VAL A 708 27.56 -3.39 17.44
C VAL A 708 26.73 -4.18 16.43
N CYS A 709 25.42 -4.06 16.49
CA CYS A 709 24.49 -4.55 15.46
C CYS A 709 23.90 -3.35 14.73
N PHE A 710 24.15 -3.21 13.44
CA PHE A 710 23.61 -2.12 12.63
C PHE A 710 22.75 -2.70 11.52
N PHE A 711 21.56 -2.16 11.30
CA PHE A 711 20.64 -2.65 10.27
C PHE A 711 19.67 -1.57 9.78
N GLY A 712 19.22 -1.68 8.54
CA GLY A 712 18.17 -0.81 7.98
C GLY A 712 16.76 -1.27 8.30
N ASP A 713 15.80 -0.37 8.53
CA ASP A 713 14.43 -0.77 8.88
C ASP A 713 13.50 -1.08 7.70
N HIS A 714 13.70 -0.40 6.56
CA HIS A 714 13.00 -0.63 5.28
C HIS A 714 13.66 0.10 4.09
N CYS A 715 13.29 -0.25 2.86
CA CYS A 715 13.64 0.56 1.68
C CYS A 715 12.89 1.91 1.64
N PRO A 716 13.47 2.98 1.07
CA PRO A 716 12.86 4.32 1.00
C PRO A 716 11.73 4.43 -0.04
N THR A 717 10.86 5.44 0.08
CA THR A 717 9.94 5.79 -1.04
C THR A 717 10.62 6.76 -2.00
N LEU A 718 10.96 6.30 -3.21
CA LEU A 718 11.69 7.06 -4.24
C LEU A 718 10.84 7.28 -5.50
N ASP A 719 11.44 7.82 -6.56
CA ASP A 719 10.81 7.95 -7.88
C ASP A 719 10.28 6.58 -8.35
N PRO A 720 8.99 6.45 -8.73
CA PRO A 720 8.45 5.18 -9.20
C PRO A 720 9.26 4.60 -10.36
N GLY A 721 9.62 5.44 -11.34
CA GLY A 721 10.45 5.03 -12.47
C GLY A 721 11.86 4.59 -12.09
N PHE A 722 12.39 4.98 -10.92
CA PHE A 722 13.68 4.48 -10.45
C PHE A 722 13.57 3.05 -9.92
N TYR A 723 12.52 2.75 -9.15
CA TYR A 723 12.25 1.38 -8.70
C TYR A 723 11.88 0.45 -9.86
N GLU A 724 11.15 0.95 -10.86
CA GLU A 724 10.88 0.17 -12.08
C GLU A 724 12.18 -0.18 -12.82
N GLU A 725 13.11 0.76 -12.86
CA GLU A 725 14.45 0.55 -13.36
C GLU A 725 15.22 -0.49 -12.52
N LEU A 726 15.26 -0.36 -11.19
CA LEU A 726 15.95 -1.33 -10.33
C LEU A 726 15.37 -2.74 -10.46
N LEU A 727 14.04 -2.88 -10.34
CA LEU A 727 13.36 -4.18 -10.37
C LEU A 727 13.20 -4.76 -11.78
N GLN A 728 13.53 -3.97 -12.81
CA GLN A 728 13.33 -4.33 -14.23
C GLN A 728 11.86 -4.70 -14.56
N THR A 729 10.92 -4.15 -13.79
CA THR A 729 9.48 -4.45 -13.83
C THR A 729 8.68 -3.17 -13.50
N ASP A 730 7.59 -2.87 -14.22
CA ASP A 730 6.58 -1.86 -13.86
C ASP A 730 5.89 -2.22 -12.52
N LEU A 731 5.84 -1.23 -11.63
CA LEU A 731 5.32 -1.40 -10.26
C LEU A 731 3.82 -1.73 -10.24
N GLY A 732 3.07 -1.37 -11.29
CA GLY A 732 1.63 -1.64 -11.40
C GLY A 732 1.28 -3.11 -11.68
N GLY A 733 2.26 -3.94 -12.01
CA GLY A 733 2.09 -5.37 -12.30
C GLY A 733 3.07 -6.31 -11.60
N ILE A 734 3.81 -5.81 -10.61
CA ILE A 734 4.83 -6.56 -9.88
C ILE A 734 4.21 -7.74 -9.12
N THR A 735 4.80 -8.93 -9.25
CA THR A 735 4.40 -10.07 -8.41
C THR A 735 4.99 -9.93 -7.01
N LEU A 736 4.48 -10.71 -6.05
CA LEU A 736 5.05 -10.73 -4.70
C LEU A 736 6.51 -11.21 -4.71
N GLU A 737 6.84 -12.18 -5.56
CA GLU A 737 8.20 -12.70 -5.70
C GLU A 737 9.13 -11.65 -6.31
N GLU A 738 8.65 -10.88 -7.29
CA GLU A 738 9.41 -9.79 -7.91
C GLU A 738 9.62 -8.61 -6.95
N SER A 739 8.75 -8.43 -5.96
CA SER A 739 8.88 -7.34 -4.97
C SER A 739 9.80 -7.68 -3.80
N VAL A 740 10.19 -8.95 -3.60
CA VAL A 740 11.06 -9.37 -2.49
C VAL A 740 12.29 -8.46 -2.27
N PRO A 741 13.04 -8.05 -3.31
CA PRO A 741 14.26 -7.24 -3.10
C PRO A 741 14.00 -5.88 -2.42
N ILE A 742 12.84 -5.25 -2.62
CA ILE A 742 12.50 -3.98 -1.94
C ILE A 742 12.07 -4.16 -0.48
N TYR A 743 11.97 -5.41 -0.01
CA TYR A 743 11.72 -5.77 1.38
C TYR A 743 12.96 -6.38 2.06
N GLN A 744 14.14 -6.11 1.52
CA GLN A 744 15.43 -6.52 2.08
C GLN A 744 16.25 -5.27 2.40
N THR A 745 16.89 -5.25 3.57
CA THR A 745 17.82 -4.20 3.99
C THR A 745 19.08 -4.81 4.60
N PRO A 746 20.23 -4.14 4.49
CA PRO A 746 21.48 -4.70 4.96
C PRO A 746 21.58 -4.69 6.49
N TYR A 747 22.35 -5.62 7.04
CA TYR A 747 22.81 -5.61 8.42
C TYR A 747 24.30 -5.99 8.54
N PHE A 748 24.91 -5.58 9.66
CA PHE A 748 26.15 -6.19 10.13
C PHE A 748 26.16 -6.37 11.65
N ILE A 749 26.97 -7.32 12.11
CA ILE A 749 27.37 -7.50 13.52
C ILE A 749 28.88 -7.43 13.60
N TRP A 750 29.38 -6.37 14.25
CA TRP A 750 30.80 -6.11 14.48
C TRP A 750 31.11 -6.13 15.97
N ALA A 751 32.33 -6.49 16.34
CA ALA A 751 32.79 -6.40 17.71
C ALA A 751 34.24 -5.95 17.78
N ASN A 752 34.61 -5.20 18.82
CA ASN A 752 35.99 -4.77 19.07
C ASN A 752 36.87 -5.87 19.71
N TYR A 753 36.34 -7.09 19.85
CA TYR A 753 37.02 -8.24 20.42
C TYR A 753 36.68 -9.50 19.61
N ASP A 754 37.45 -10.57 19.82
CA ASP A 754 37.23 -11.85 19.16
C ASP A 754 35.95 -12.53 19.70
N LEU A 755 34.86 -12.46 18.93
CA LEU A 755 33.57 -13.09 19.25
C LEU A 755 33.68 -14.61 19.47
N SER A 756 34.65 -15.27 18.84
CA SER A 756 34.86 -16.73 19.00
C SER A 756 35.47 -17.10 20.35
N ALA A 757 36.08 -16.13 21.06
CA ALA A 757 36.79 -16.38 22.31
C ALA A 757 35.89 -16.88 23.45
N GLY A 758 34.57 -16.64 23.37
CA GLY A 758 33.63 -17.16 24.37
C GLY A 758 33.05 -18.54 24.04
N GLY A 759 33.43 -19.18 22.92
CA GLY A 759 33.10 -20.58 22.66
C GLY A 759 31.69 -20.86 22.14
N THR A 760 31.04 -19.87 21.53
CA THR A 760 29.79 -20.06 20.77
C THR A 760 29.98 -20.98 19.56
N THR A 761 28.96 -21.76 19.21
CA THR A 761 28.88 -22.53 17.95
C THR A 761 28.37 -21.73 16.75
N ILE A 762 27.94 -20.47 16.95
CA ILE A 762 27.61 -19.55 15.86
C ILE A 762 28.88 -19.27 15.06
N ALA A 763 28.79 -19.30 13.72
CA ALA A 763 29.90 -18.90 12.87
C ALA A 763 30.15 -17.40 13.05
N THR A 764 31.22 -17.04 13.76
CA THR A 764 31.60 -15.64 14.03
C THR A 764 32.69 -15.12 13.09
N THR A 765 33.04 -15.90 12.06
CA THR A 765 33.96 -15.47 11.01
C THR A 765 33.35 -14.36 10.17
N ALA A 766 34.15 -13.36 9.84
CA ALA A 766 33.76 -12.32 8.90
C ALA A 766 33.32 -12.90 7.56
N GLY A 767 32.29 -12.29 6.96
CA GLY A 767 31.68 -12.73 5.71
C GLY A 767 30.17 -12.59 5.69
N ASN A 768 29.57 -12.97 4.56
CA ASN A 768 28.13 -12.95 4.35
C ASN A 768 27.47 -14.16 5.05
N HIS A 769 26.48 -13.90 5.91
CA HIS A 769 25.69 -14.89 6.64
C HIS A 769 24.26 -15.07 6.08
N GLY A 770 23.97 -14.43 4.94
CA GLY A 770 22.74 -14.61 4.18
C GLY A 770 21.55 -13.79 4.71
N LEU A 771 20.36 -14.20 4.27
CA LEU A 771 19.10 -13.57 4.65
C LEU A 771 18.64 -14.06 6.02
N THR A 772 18.25 -13.14 6.89
CA THR A 772 17.55 -13.42 8.15
C THR A 772 16.31 -12.52 8.29
N SER A 773 15.61 -12.55 9.42
CA SER A 773 14.53 -11.60 9.74
C SER A 773 14.84 -10.87 11.04
N PRO A 774 14.24 -9.68 11.30
CA PRO A 774 14.60 -8.87 12.45
C PRO A 774 14.47 -9.62 13.79
N ASN A 775 13.44 -10.46 13.95
CA ASN A 775 13.24 -11.32 15.12
C ASN A 775 14.36 -12.34 15.34
N PHE A 776 14.88 -12.94 14.27
CA PHE A 776 16.04 -13.85 14.33
C PHE A 776 17.35 -13.10 14.53
N LEU A 777 17.49 -11.90 13.95
CA LEU A 777 18.67 -11.06 14.17
C LEU A 777 18.78 -10.65 15.65
N GLY A 778 17.69 -10.22 16.28
CA GLY A 778 17.66 -9.91 17.71
C GLY A 778 18.03 -11.11 18.59
N GLN A 779 17.56 -12.31 18.23
CA GLN A 779 17.94 -13.57 18.90
C GLN A 779 19.45 -13.88 18.73
N THR A 780 20.00 -13.64 17.55
CA THR A 780 21.42 -13.86 17.26
C THR A 780 22.31 -12.93 18.08
N VAL A 781 21.94 -11.65 18.21
CA VAL A 781 22.66 -10.69 19.06
C VAL A 781 22.63 -11.12 20.53
N LEU A 782 21.49 -11.61 21.02
CA LEU A 782 21.35 -12.12 22.39
C LEU A 782 22.32 -13.29 22.64
N ASP A 783 22.32 -14.29 21.74
CA ASP A 783 23.21 -15.46 21.84
C ASP A 783 24.69 -15.04 21.80
N LEU A 784 25.08 -14.13 20.90
CA LEU A 784 26.47 -13.62 20.80
C LEU A 784 26.92 -12.82 22.03
N SER A 785 26.00 -12.12 22.69
CA SER A 785 26.27 -11.39 23.93
C SER A 785 26.42 -12.28 25.17
N GLY A 786 26.15 -13.58 25.02
CA GLY A 786 26.32 -14.59 26.08
C GLY A 786 25.22 -14.60 27.13
N ILE A 787 24.00 -14.18 26.74
CA ILE A 787 22.82 -14.20 27.60
C ILE A 787 21.95 -15.41 27.23
N ASP A 788 21.59 -16.19 28.25
CA ASP A 788 20.69 -17.32 28.06
C ASP A 788 19.30 -16.85 27.61
N SER A 789 18.77 -17.52 26.59
CA SER A 789 17.44 -17.20 26.08
C SER A 789 16.35 -17.70 27.03
N PRO A 790 15.31 -16.90 27.30
CA PRO A 790 14.17 -17.37 28.09
C PRO A 790 13.40 -18.46 27.34
N ASP A 791 12.72 -19.33 28.11
CA ASP A 791 11.91 -20.43 27.58
C ASP A 791 10.86 -19.98 26.54
N SER A 792 10.31 -18.77 26.72
CA SER A 792 9.33 -18.17 25.80
C SER A 792 9.87 -17.99 24.37
N ARG A 793 11.20 -17.92 24.18
CA ARG A 793 11.88 -17.83 22.88
C ARG A 793 12.31 -19.18 22.31
N SER A 794 12.10 -20.30 23.01
CA SER A 794 12.56 -21.62 22.55
C SER A 794 11.99 -22.01 21.17
N CYS A 795 10.73 -21.67 20.89
CA CYS A 795 10.12 -21.95 19.59
C CYS A 795 10.76 -21.12 18.46
N LEU A 796 11.07 -19.84 18.72
CA LEU A 796 11.81 -18.97 17.81
C LEU A 796 13.19 -19.57 17.47
N ARG A 797 13.93 -20.01 18.50
CA ARG A 797 15.27 -20.61 18.34
C ARG A 797 15.25 -21.89 17.51
N VAL A 798 14.23 -22.73 17.70
CA VAL A 798 14.02 -23.94 16.88
C VAL A 798 13.68 -23.56 15.44
N LEU A 799 12.74 -22.63 15.23
CA LEU A 799 12.38 -22.17 13.87
C LEU A 799 13.57 -21.60 13.11
N GLN A 800 14.45 -20.84 13.77
CA GLN A 800 15.66 -20.29 13.17
C GLN A 800 16.61 -21.37 12.60
N GLN A 801 16.45 -22.64 12.99
CA GLN A 801 17.23 -23.75 12.42
C GLN A 801 16.60 -24.34 11.16
N GLU A 802 15.29 -24.15 10.96
CA GLU A 802 14.51 -24.79 9.89
C GLU A 802 14.23 -23.84 8.73
N ILE A 803 14.22 -22.52 8.98
CA ILE A 803 13.91 -21.47 7.98
C ILE A 803 14.94 -20.34 8.02
N GLY A 804 15.13 -19.65 6.89
CA GLY A 804 16.06 -18.52 6.80
C GLY A 804 15.50 -17.25 7.42
N ALA A 805 14.24 -16.90 7.10
CA ALA A 805 13.60 -15.70 7.59
C ALA A 805 12.06 -15.83 7.61
N ILE A 806 11.38 -14.97 8.35
CA ILE A 806 9.92 -14.84 8.34
C ILE A 806 9.50 -13.37 8.34
N SER A 807 8.53 -13.02 7.47
CA SER A 807 8.00 -11.66 7.35
C SER A 807 6.51 -11.67 7.04
N SER A 808 5.88 -10.50 6.93
CA SER A 808 4.51 -10.38 6.44
C SER A 808 4.31 -10.86 4.99
N LEU A 809 5.37 -10.99 4.19
CA LEU A 809 5.29 -11.53 2.83
C LEU A 809 5.13 -13.05 2.81
N GLY A 810 5.68 -13.73 3.81
CA GLY A 810 5.75 -15.19 3.87
C GLY A 810 6.99 -15.68 4.60
N VAL A 811 7.34 -16.94 4.37
CA VAL A 811 8.47 -17.62 5.00
C VAL A 811 9.57 -17.82 3.96
N PHE A 812 10.80 -17.45 4.32
CA PHE A 812 11.97 -17.66 3.46
C PHE A 812 12.70 -18.92 3.88
N ASP A 813 13.06 -19.76 2.91
CA ASP A 813 13.92 -20.91 3.17
C ASP A 813 15.39 -20.50 3.42
N SER A 814 16.25 -21.48 3.71
CA SER A 814 17.67 -21.23 4.00
C SER A 814 18.46 -20.64 2.82
N ASP A 815 17.94 -20.74 1.59
CA ASP A 815 18.53 -20.15 0.40
C ASP A 815 18.00 -18.71 0.15
N GLY A 816 17.13 -18.20 1.04
CA GLY A 816 16.54 -16.87 0.94
C GLY A 816 15.37 -16.78 -0.04
N VAL A 817 14.77 -17.91 -0.44
CA VAL A 817 13.64 -17.93 -1.38
C VAL A 817 12.32 -17.82 -0.61
N LEU A 818 11.46 -16.88 -1.04
CA LEU A 818 10.14 -16.67 -0.45
C LEU A 818 9.15 -17.79 -0.81
N HIS A 819 8.46 -18.31 0.21
CA HIS A 819 7.34 -19.25 0.11
C HIS A 819 6.11 -18.69 0.82
N THR A 820 5.02 -18.49 0.07
CA THR A 820 3.72 -18.07 0.60
C THR A 820 2.83 -19.24 1.02
N ASP A 821 3.06 -20.42 0.43
CA ASP A 821 2.38 -21.66 0.77
C ASP A 821 3.28 -22.47 1.72
N THR A 822 2.89 -22.53 2.98
CA THR A 822 3.65 -23.25 4.02
C THR A 822 3.71 -24.76 3.77
N THR A 823 2.89 -25.32 2.87
CA THR A 823 2.97 -26.74 2.50
C THR A 823 4.26 -27.13 1.77
N TYR A 824 5.07 -26.15 1.37
CA TYR A 824 6.43 -26.37 0.88
C TYR A 824 7.34 -27.00 1.94
N PHE A 825 7.21 -26.56 3.20
CA PHE A 825 8.02 -27.05 4.30
C PHE A 825 7.53 -28.43 4.77
N ASP A 826 8.38 -29.18 5.47
CA ASP A 826 7.97 -30.46 6.05
C ASP A 826 6.92 -30.28 7.17
N GLU A 827 6.28 -31.39 7.58
CA GLU A 827 5.21 -31.35 8.58
C GLU A 827 5.67 -30.81 9.94
N ASP A 828 6.93 -31.01 10.33
CA ASP A 828 7.45 -30.54 11.62
C ASP A 828 7.67 -29.02 11.58
N THR A 829 8.22 -28.49 10.48
CA THR A 829 8.38 -27.05 10.24
C THR A 829 7.02 -26.34 10.14
N GLN A 830 6.05 -26.93 9.43
CA GLN A 830 4.68 -26.40 9.38
C GLN A 830 4.04 -26.32 10.77
N GLY A 831 4.17 -27.40 11.56
CA GLY A 831 3.69 -27.42 12.94
C GLY A 831 4.36 -26.33 13.79
N ALA A 832 5.67 -26.15 13.64
CA ALA A 832 6.41 -25.13 14.37
C ALA A 832 5.99 -23.69 14.02
N LEU A 833 5.69 -23.41 12.75
CA LEU A 833 5.15 -22.12 12.34
C LEU A 833 3.78 -21.84 12.97
N GLU A 834 2.89 -22.84 13.01
CA GLU A 834 1.57 -22.71 13.64
C GLU A 834 1.65 -22.57 15.17
N ASP A 835 2.58 -23.29 15.79
CA ASP A 835 2.83 -23.24 17.23
C ASP A 835 3.45 -21.91 17.64
N TYR A 836 4.41 -21.40 16.88
CA TYR A 836 4.99 -20.07 17.08
C TYR A 836 3.93 -18.96 16.98
N ALA A 837 3.03 -19.03 15.99
CA ALA A 837 1.90 -18.11 15.89
C ALA A 837 0.98 -18.18 17.13
N THR A 838 0.76 -19.38 17.66
CA THR A 838 -0.06 -19.61 18.87
C THR A 838 0.63 -19.08 20.14
N ILE A 839 1.94 -19.30 20.28
CA ILE A 839 2.76 -18.80 21.38
C ILE A 839 2.78 -17.27 21.36
N GLN A 840 3.11 -16.67 20.21
CA GLN A 840 3.10 -15.21 20.05
C GLN A 840 1.75 -14.61 20.43
N TYR A 841 0.64 -15.19 19.93
CA TYR A 841 -0.70 -14.74 20.30
C TYR A 841 -0.94 -14.85 21.81
N GLY A 842 -0.56 -15.97 22.44
CA GLY A 842 -0.69 -16.18 23.88
C GLY A 842 0.08 -15.16 24.71
N LEU A 843 1.33 -14.88 24.33
CA LEU A 843 2.19 -13.93 25.03
C LEU A 843 1.71 -12.47 24.87
N ILE A 844 1.15 -12.11 23.71
CA ILE A 844 0.60 -10.76 23.48
C ILE A 844 -0.72 -10.54 24.23
N TYR A 845 -1.63 -11.53 24.22
CA TYR A 845 -3.02 -11.31 24.64
C TYR A 845 -3.44 -11.98 25.95
N LEU A 846 -2.75 -13.03 26.39
CA LEU A 846 -3.18 -13.89 27.50
C LEU A 846 -2.25 -13.85 28.72
N SER A 847 -1.02 -13.35 28.56
CA SER A 847 0.00 -13.25 29.63
C SER A 847 -0.44 -12.45 30.86
N GLY A 848 -1.41 -11.54 30.73
CA GLY A 848 -1.96 -10.73 31.83
C GLY A 848 -3.18 -11.31 32.55
N SER A 849 -3.72 -12.47 32.14
CA SER A 849 -4.81 -13.12 32.88
C SER A 849 -4.24 -14.01 33.97
N ASP A 850 -4.45 -13.67 35.25
CA ASP A 850 -4.09 -14.45 36.45
C ASP A 850 -4.19 -15.97 36.23
N THR A 851 -3.09 -16.61 35.82
CA THR A 851 -2.92 -18.06 35.90
C THR A 851 -1.61 -18.32 36.60
N ALA A 852 -1.75 -18.66 37.89
CA ALA A 852 -0.69 -18.98 38.81
C ALA A 852 0.35 -19.93 38.20
N ALA A 853 1.60 -19.66 38.55
CA ALA A 853 2.73 -20.57 38.42
C ALA A 853 2.32 -22.03 38.60
N VAL A 854 2.60 -22.86 37.61
CA VAL A 854 2.66 -24.31 37.79
C VAL A 854 3.78 -24.56 38.80
N PRO A 855 3.50 -25.13 39.99
CA PRO A 855 4.54 -25.44 40.94
C PRO A 855 5.44 -26.52 40.34
N ALA A 856 6.75 -26.34 40.43
CA ALA A 856 7.71 -27.41 40.20
C ALA A 856 7.33 -28.62 41.06
N GLU A 857 6.86 -29.70 40.44
CA GLU A 857 6.72 -30.98 41.12
C GLU A 857 8.12 -31.49 41.46
N THR A 858 8.44 -31.37 42.74
CA THR A 858 9.57 -32.00 43.38
C THR A 858 9.47 -33.51 43.21
N ASN A 859 10.51 -34.12 42.63
CA ASN A 859 10.78 -35.54 42.73
C ASN A 859 10.74 -35.96 44.21
N GLU A 860 9.69 -36.69 44.62
CA GLU A 860 9.77 -37.58 45.77
C GLU A 860 9.79 -39.02 45.27
N GLU A 861 10.89 -39.67 45.64
CA GLU A 861 11.22 -41.07 45.42
C GLU A 861 10.20 -42.03 46.07
N GLU A 862 10.20 -43.24 45.53
CA GLU A 862 9.74 -44.51 46.12
C GLU A 862 9.57 -44.54 47.65
N GLU A 863 8.40 -44.96 48.14
CA GLU A 863 8.30 -46.14 49.02
C GLU A 863 6.83 -46.62 49.21
N SER A 864 6.66 -47.93 48.98
CA SER A 864 5.54 -48.86 49.30
C SER A 864 4.34 -48.96 48.35
#